data_AF-A0A1C2HRS9-F1
#
_entry.id   AF-A0A1C2HRS9-F1
#
_cell.length_a   1.000
_cell.length_b   1.000
_cell.length_c   1.000
_cell.angle_alpha   90.00
_cell.angle_beta   90.00
_cell.angle_gamma   90.00
#
_symmetry.space_group_name_H-M   'P 1'
#
loop_
_entity.id
_entity.type
_entity.pdbx_description
1 polymer ?
#
loop_
_entity_poly.entity_id
_entity_poly.type
_entity_poly.pdbx_seq_one_letter_code
_entity_poly.pdbx_strand_id
1 'polypeptide(L)'
;MKFRSSFGGVSAAVYRQADDLLSKYVPTTTQRYEPPRAGAGLMNSAARKADPAVRLQGLDFSHLDGLSQNPASVAGQSGQTGCGAALEQGAKWVLDGYHDIFALGLWRRACALGAVQVQLRGIGALHIQICGRDGAGNVIRGPICPVQLQCGAPHIQPLPDRLYTDAVLLWIELFVPMETRIDDLAWVTSQPPLAVPHLAIVITTYRREPQVRALTARLSQGLSQQDGSPYQGPIPQVLVIDNGGTLDPKDPHFGGNVTLISSPNLGGSGGFARGILEARAAGATHCLFMDDDASAAPEAVWRCRQFLAYATDPAWAVAGALTQAERPDLLWENGARFDRFCTPCHKGTNLTERSSVHAMIVAAEAHEHHGALVANYGGWWFFGFALDAVRHMPFPFFVRGDDVGFSLANDLRIATLPGVVAGQDEDFAAKESPLTGYLDLRSHLVHHLALRQLGGRRRDVVRIALRFGLRALVLHRHDSLSAMTLAVSDVCAGPERFAQMADLQERREQIAQASQTERPQPAPQSHLAQISRPQTQMLQIGPLRRLWARVSLNGYLLPGMSRWGHELSTTGTAVPQMIWGARTITRQGLDGTVVITSHDPQRGRAEFARFLRAVGGMLWHQRRLRRQWQAQYGALTSVRFWQDQLSRRR
;
A
#
# COMPACT_ATOMS: atom_id res chain seq x y z
N MET A 1 -3.66 60.59 -22.05
CA MET A 1 -2.25 60.24 -21.78
C MET A 1 -2.22 59.38 -20.52
N LYS A 2 -1.77 58.12 -20.64
CA LYS A 2 -1.38 57.14 -19.58
C LYS A 2 -2.24 57.02 -18.30
N PHE A 3 -2.97 55.90 -18.18
CA PHE A 3 -3.00 55.09 -16.95
C PHE A 3 -2.94 53.60 -17.35
N ARG A 4 -1.92 52.90 -16.85
CA ARG A 4 -1.55 51.53 -17.23
C ARG A 4 -2.35 50.50 -16.44
N SER A 5 -2.67 49.42 -17.13
CA SER A 5 -3.34 48.19 -16.72
C SER A 5 -2.56 47.38 -15.68
N SER A 6 -3.25 46.93 -14.63
CA SER A 6 -2.77 45.94 -13.66
C SER A 6 -3.79 44.82 -13.48
N PHE A 7 -3.98 43.94 -14.46
CA PHE A 7 -4.59 42.62 -14.25
C PHE A 7 -4.15 41.68 -15.38
N GLY A 8 -3.02 41.01 -15.15
CA GLY A 8 -2.41 40.08 -16.10
C GLY A 8 -1.15 39.49 -15.51
N GLY A 9 -1.28 38.73 -14.42
CA GLY A 9 -0.10 38.21 -13.72
C GLY A 9 -0.41 37.39 -12.47
N VAL A 10 -1.32 36.42 -12.54
CA VAL A 10 -1.56 35.48 -11.41
C VAL A 10 -1.50 34.01 -11.85
N SER A 11 -1.55 33.70 -13.15
CA SER A 11 -1.53 32.29 -13.61
C SER A 11 -0.13 31.68 -13.78
N ALA A 12 0.95 32.48 -13.75
CA ALA A 12 2.33 31.98 -13.91
C ALA A 12 3.16 32.01 -12.61
N ALA A 13 2.62 32.59 -11.53
CA ALA A 13 3.29 32.69 -10.22
C ALA A 13 3.03 31.45 -9.35
N VAL A 14 1.90 30.76 -9.53
CA VAL A 14 1.55 29.55 -8.75
C VAL A 14 2.31 28.30 -9.24
N TYR A 15 2.77 28.29 -10.49
CA TYR A 15 3.63 27.21 -11.02
C TYR A 15 5.13 27.46 -10.84
N ARG A 16 5.59 28.72 -10.74
CA ARG A 16 6.99 29.03 -10.40
C ARG A 16 7.30 28.97 -8.90
N GLN A 17 6.29 29.03 -8.03
CA GLN A 17 6.47 28.84 -6.59
C GLN A 17 6.66 27.37 -6.17
N ALA A 18 6.48 26.41 -7.08
CA ALA A 18 6.79 25.00 -6.80
C ALA A 18 8.29 24.67 -7.04
N ASP A 19 8.95 25.34 -7.99
CA ASP A 19 10.39 25.18 -8.23
C ASP A 19 11.25 26.06 -7.31
N ASP A 20 10.77 27.23 -6.91
CA ASP A 20 11.53 28.17 -6.07
C ASP A 20 11.42 27.89 -4.55
N LEU A 21 10.60 26.89 -4.16
CA LEU A 21 10.55 26.33 -2.80
C LEU A 21 11.48 25.13 -2.60
N LEU A 22 12.05 24.57 -3.69
CA LEU A 22 13.05 23.50 -3.66
C LEU A 22 14.50 24.04 -3.65
N SER A 23 14.71 25.34 -3.88
CA SER A 23 16.05 25.96 -3.96
C SER A 23 16.51 26.72 -2.69
N LYS A 24 15.71 26.77 -1.62
CA LYS A 24 15.96 27.65 -0.45
C LYS A 24 16.11 26.98 0.92
N TYR A 25 16.37 25.67 0.96
CA TYR A 25 16.85 25.01 2.18
C TYR A 25 18.26 24.43 1.96
N VAL A 26 19.23 25.33 1.84
CA VAL A 26 20.62 25.03 2.18
C VAL A 26 20.91 25.78 3.48
N PRO A 27 20.91 25.11 4.65
CA PRO A 27 21.60 25.66 5.80
C PRO A 27 23.10 25.54 5.50
N THR A 28 23.73 26.65 5.13
CA THR A 28 25.18 26.80 5.25
C THR A 28 25.52 26.83 6.73
N THR A 29 25.75 25.66 7.31
CA THR A 29 26.51 25.53 8.55
C THR A 29 27.40 24.30 8.40
N THR A 30 28.62 24.54 7.93
CA THR A 30 29.74 23.60 8.01
C THR A 30 30.09 23.40 9.49
N GLN A 31 29.35 22.54 10.18
CA GLN A 31 29.90 21.86 11.35
C GLN A 31 30.50 20.54 10.87
N ARG A 32 31.84 20.46 10.94
CA ARG A 32 32.58 19.21 10.79
C ARG A 32 32.03 18.22 11.82
N TYR A 33 31.47 17.11 11.33
CA TYR A 33 31.18 15.95 12.14
C TYR A 33 32.50 15.27 12.50
N GLU A 34 32.89 15.33 13.77
CA GLU A 34 33.91 14.43 14.31
C GLU A 34 33.24 13.08 14.63
N PRO A 35 33.68 11.97 14.01
CA PRO A 35 33.14 10.66 14.36
C PRO A 35 33.51 10.30 15.80
N PRO A 36 32.66 9.54 16.53
CA PRO A 36 33.01 9.07 17.86
C PRO A 36 34.26 8.19 17.77
N ARG A 37 35.27 8.50 18.60
CA ARG A 37 36.51 7.71 18.73
C ARG A 37 36.13 6.27 19.09
N ALA A 38 36.28 5.36 18.13
CA ALA A 38 36.33 3.93 18.40
C ALA A 38 37.56 3.66 19.27
N GLY A 39 37.34 3.15 20.49
CA GLY A 39 38.41 2.61 21.31
C GLY A 39 39.09 1.48 20.56
N ALA A 40 40.37 1.65 20.25
CA ALA A 40 41.20 0.64 19.63
C ALA A 40 41.44 -0.52 20.61
N GLY A 41 40.55 -1.50 20.58
CA GLY A 41 40.78 -2.83 21.13
C GLY A 41 41.28 -3.75 20.01
N LEU A 42 42.59 -3.94 19.93
CA LEU A 42 43.23 -5.01 19.15
C LEU A 42 42.66 -6.36 19.63
N MET A 43 41.76 -6.97 18.85
CA MET A 43 41.34 -8.36 19.07
C MET A 43 42.07 -9.28 18.09
N ASN A 44 42.86 -10.16 18.69
CA ASN A 44 43.56 -11.29 18.10
C ASN A 44 42.72 -12.05 17.07
N SER A 45 43.35 -12.31 15.92
CA SER A 45 42.89 -13.26 14.92
C SER A 45 42.99 -14.69 15.45
N ALA A 46 41.93 -15.16 16.10
CA ALA A 46 41.68 -16.59 16.26
C ALA A 46 40.42 -16.91 15.45
N ALA A 47 40.54 -17.86 14.52
CA ALA A 47 39.46 -18.34 13.66
C ALA A 47 38.27 -18.81 14.51
N ARG A 48 37.30 -17.92 14.74
CA ARG A 48 35.97 -18.30 15.18
C ARG A 48 35.35 -19.09 14.02
N LYS A 49 34.85 -20.30 14.29
CA LYS A 49 33.88 -20.95 13.41
C LYS A 49 32.82 -19.90 13.08
N ALA A 50 32.73 -19.51 11.81
CA ALA A 50 31.73 -18.55 11.36
C ALA A 50 30.34 -19.13 11.70
N ASP A 51 29.55 -18.38 12.47
CA ASP A 51 28.14 -18.70 12.61
C ASP A 51 27.50 -18.79 11.22
N PRO A 52 26.58 -19.73 10.99
CA PRO A 52 25.98 -19.91 9.68
C PRO A 52 25.27 -18.62 9.24
N ALA A 53 25.59 -18.15 8.04
CA ALA A 53 25.00 -16.93 7.49
C ALA A 53 23.47 -17.04 7.42
N VAL A 54 22.78 -16.02 7.92
CA VAL A 54 21.32 -15.90 7.93
C VAL A 54 20.88 -15.14 6.68
N ARG A 55 19.93 -15.70 5.93
CA ARG A 55 19.36 -15.01 4.76
C ARG A 55 18.53 -13.79 5.16
N LEU A 56 18.75 -12.67 4.47
CA LEU A 56 17.94 -11.45 4.59
C LEU A 56 16.95 -11.32 3.42
N GLN A 57 17.42 -11.59 2.21
CA GLN A 57 16.68 -11.45 0.96
C GLN A 57 17.20 -12.43 -0.07
N GLY A 58 16.35 -13.33 -0.56
CA GLY A 58 16.63 -14.18 -1.72
C GLY A 58 16.43 -13.41 -3.01
N LEU A 59 17.26 -13.68 -4.01
CA LEU A 59 17.11 -13.11 -5.34
C LEU A 59 16.44 -14.14 -6.26
N ASP A 60 15.39 -13.72 -6.95
CA ASP A 60 14.71 -14.55 -7.94
C ASP A 60 15.41 -14.34 -9.27
N PHE A 61 15.95 -15.41 -9.86
CA PHE A 61 16.60 -15.39 -11.17
C PHE A 61 15.85 -16.22 -12.21
N SER A 62 14.60 -16.60 -11.94
CA SER A 62 13.73 -17.25 -12.92
C SER A 62 13.41 -16.36 -14.13
N HIS A 63 13.61 -15.05 -14.01
CA HIS A 63 13.49 -14.10 -15.10
C HIS A 63 14.77 -13.99 -15.97
N LEU A 64 15.83 -14.74 -15.65
CA LEU A 64 17.11 -14.74 -16.37
C LEU A 64 17.16 -15.76 -17.53
N ASP A 65 16.02 -16.16 -18.10
CA ASP A 65 16.00 -17.11 -19.23
C ASP A 65 16.19 -16.42 -20.59
N GLY A 66 17.26 -16.83 -21.29
CA GLY A 66 17.43 -16.69 -22.73
C GLY A 66 16.52 -17.65 -23.53
N LEU A 67 15.21 -17.61 -23.30
CA LEU A 67 14.24 -18.40 -24.07
C LEU A 67 13.26 -17.49 -24.79
N SER A 68 13.21 -17.65 -26.12
CA SER A 68 12.11 -17.14 -26.92
C SER A 68 10.80 -17.74 -26.39
N GLN A 69 9.86 -16.92 -25.92
CA GLN A 69 8.41 -17.11 -26.12
C GLN A 69 7.55 -16.00 -25.47
N ASN A 70 6.79 -15.32 -26.35
CA ASN A 70 5.49 -14.64 -26.19
C ASN A 70 5.11 -13.92 -24.86
N PRO A 71 4.83 -12.60 -24.88
CA PRO A 71 4.57 -11.76 -23.69
C PRO A 71 3.17 -11.93 -23.03
N ALA A 72 2.56 -13.11 -23.08
CA ALA A 72 1.18 -13.32 -22.60
C ALA A 72 1.04 -14.20 -21.33
N SER A 73 2.14 -14.60 -20.68
CA SER A 73 2.12 -15.55 -19.54
C SER A 73 2.64 -15.01 -18.20
N VAL A 74 2.82 -13.69 -18.05
CA VAL A 74 3.36 -13.07 -16.81
C VAL A 74 2.37 -13.08 -15.63
N ALA A 75 1.13 -13.54 -15.82
CA ALA A 75 0.18 -13.77 -14.73
C ALA A 75 0.06 -15.27 -14.45
N GLY A 76 0.73 -15.78 -13.40
CA GLY A 76 0.28 -17.00 -12.73
C GLY A 76 1.31 -18.11 -12.45
N GLN A 77 2.58 -17.99 -12.82
CA GLN A 77 3.58 -19.03 -12.51
C GLN A 77 4.92 -18.44 -12.07
N SER A 78 5.03 -18.10 -10.78
CA SER A 78 6.32 -17.86 -10.10
C SER A 78 6.39 -18.65 -8.79
N GLY A 79 6.00 -19.94 -8.87
CA GLY A 79 5.94 -20.88 -7.74
C GLY A 79 7.14 -21.81 -7.61
N GLN A 80 8.22 -21.65 -8.40
CA GLN A 80 9.40 -22.49 -8.32
C GLN A 80 10.63 -21.71 -7.85
N THR A 81 10.82 -21.64 -6.53
CA THR A 81 12.15 -21.51 -5.95
C THR A 81 12.78 -22.91 -5.96
N GLY A 82 13.52 -23.27 -7.02
CA GLY A 82 14.17 -24.59 -7.04
C GLY A 82 14.83 -25.08 -8.33
N CYS A 83 14.72 -24.39 -9.46
CA CYS A 83 15.50 -24.73 -10.66
C CYS A 83 16.63 -23.71 -10.81
N GLY A 84 17.87 -24.15 -10.59
CA GLY A 84 19.04 -23.30 -10.81
C GLY A 84 19.08 -22.77 -12.25
N ALA A 85 19.46 -21.52 -12.45
CA ALA A 85 19.59 -20.93 -13.78
C ALA A 85 20.95 -21.28 -14.39
N ALA A 86 20.92 -21.79 -15.62
CA ALA A 86 22.12 -21.94 -16.44
C ALA A 86 22.45 -20.60 -17.08
N LEU A 87 23.64 -20.08 -16.81
CA LEU A 87 24.10 -18.80 -17.35
C LEU A 87 25.02 -19.05 -18.54
N GLU A 88 24.69 -18.43 -19.67
CA GLU A 88 25.47 -18.54 -20.90
C GLU A 88 26.85 -17.88 -20.76
N GLN A 89 27.83 -18.49 -21.41
CA GLN A 89 29.17 -17.93 -21.52
C GLN A 89 29.14 -16.56 -22.22
N GLY A 90 29.87 -15.60 -21.67
CA GLY A 90 29.95 -14.21 -22.14
C GLY A 90 28.81 -13.32 -21.63
N ALA A 91 27.82 -13.87 -20.93
CA ALA A 91 26.70 -13.09 -20.41
C ALA A 91 27.13 -12.13 -19.29
N LYS A 92 26.47 -10.97 -19.27
CA LYS A 92 26.48 -10.03 -18.16
C LYS A 92 25.06 -9.90 -17.61
N TRP A 93 24.91 -10.18 -16.33
CA TRP A 93 23.63 -10.04 -15.63
C TRP A 93 23.68 -8.88 -14.66
N VAL A 94 22.63 -8.08 -14.62
CA VAL A 94 22.49 -6.93 -13.71
C VAL A 94 21.18 -7.11 -12.95
N LEU A 95 21.31 -7.35 -11.64
CA LEU A 95 20.21 -7.64 -10.72
C LEU A 95 19.80 -6.37 -9.98
N ASP A 96 19.34 -5.38 -10.74
CA ASP A 96 18.98 -4.03 -10.27
C ASP A 96 17.48 -3.73 -10.43
N GLY A 97 16.64 -4.76 -10.54
CA GLY A 97 15.19 -4.61 -10.55
C GLY A 97 14.61 -4.34 -9.16
N TYR A 98 13.33 -3.98 -9.13
CA TYR A 98 12.60 -3.75 -7.87
C TYR A 98 12.64 -4.97 -6.94
N HIS A 99 12.65 -6.19 -7.49
CA HIS A 99 12.76 -7.42 -6.70
C HIS A 99 14.19 -7.73 -6.26
N ASP A 100 15.19 -7.13 -6.87
CA ASP A 100 16.59 -7.57 -6.74
C ASP A 100 17.42 -6.65 -5.83
N ILE A 101 17.11 -5.35 -5.85
CA ILE A 101 17.81 -4.35 -5.07
C ILE A 101 17.67 -4.63 -3.57
N PHE A 102 18.75 -4.40 -2.83
CA PHE A 102 18.77 -4.42 -1.38
C PHE A 102 18.83 -2.99 -0.83
N ALA A 103 17.80 -2.57 -0.09
CA ALA A 103 17.70 -1.23 0.49
C ALA A 103 18.58 -1.08 1.75
N LEU A 104 19.90 -1.10 1.58
CA LEU A 104 20.89 -1.08 2.67
C LEU A 104 20.64 0.04 3.69
N GLY A 105 20.30 1.25 3.24
CA GLY A 105 20.01 2.39 4.10
C GLY A 105 18.91 2.07 5.11
N LEU A 106 17.78 1.55 4.63
CA LEU A 106 16.64 1.15 5.45
C LEU A 106 17.01 0.07 6.47
N TRP A 107 17.71 -0.99 6.03
CA TRP A 107 18.17 -2.04 6.93
C TRP A 107 19.15 -1.53 8.00
N ARG A 108 20.04 -0.61 7.67
CA ARG A 108 20.94 0.02 8.66
C ARG A 108 20.17 0.87 9.67
N ARG A 109 19.21 1.69 9.22
CA ARG A 109 18.43 2.58 10.10
C ARG A 109 17.45 1.82 10.99
N ALA A 110 16.70 0.87 10.43
CA ALA A 110 15.64 0.17 11.14
C ALA A 110 16.17 -1.01 11.96
N CYS A 111 17.23 -1.67 11.48
CA CYS A 111 17.67 -2.96 12.00
C CYS A 111 19.08 -2.96 12.60
N ALA A 112 19.78 -1.81 12.60
CA ALA A 112 21.17 -1.69 13.04
C ALA A 112 22.09 -2.77 12.43
N LEU A 113 21.82 -3.12 11.16
CA LEU A 113 22.48 -4.23 10.49
C LEU A 113 23.97 -3.93 10.29
N GLY A 114 24.83 -4.71 10.95
CA GLY A 114 26.28 -4.47 11.04
C GLY A 114 27.13 -5.16 9.97
N ALA A 115 26.59 -6.21 9.33
CA ALA A 115 27.29 -7.00 8.33
C ALA A 115 26.32 -7.45 7.24
N VAL A 116 26.71 -7.26 5.98
CA VAL A 116 25.95 -7.72 4.80
C VAL A 116 26.91 -8.41 3.85
N GLN A 117 26.48 -9.53 3.29
CA GLN A 117 27.27 -10.36 2.38
C GLN A 117 26.35 -10.91 1.29
N VAL A 118 26.94 -11.41 0.21
CA VAL A 118 26.21 -12.16 -0.82
C VAL A 118 26.57 -13.63 -0.70
N GLN A 119 25.57 -14.49 -0.63
CA GLN A 119 25.72 -15.94 -0.75
C GLN A 119 25.40 -16.37 -2.19
N LEU A 120 26.27 -17.20 -2.77
CA LEU A 120 26.06 -17.88 -4.04
C LEU A 120 26.20 -19.39 -3.86
N ARG A 121 25.30 -20.18 -4.45
CA ARG A 121 25.45 -21.63 -4.61
C ARG A 121 25.30 -21.99 -6.08
N GLY A 122 26.08 -22.95 -6.54
CA GLY A 122 26.06 -23.34 -7.94
C GLY A 122 27.28 -24.15 -8.34
N ILE A 123 27.51 -24.26 -9.64
CA ILE A 123 28.63 -24.98 -10.24
C ILE A 123 29.17 -24.15 -11.41
N GLY A 124 30.48 -23.92 -11.45
CA GLY A 124 31.13 -23.18 -12.53
C GLY A 124 32.04 -22.06 -12.01
N ALA A 125 32.30 -21.06 -12.83
CA ALA A 125 33.13 -19.92 -12.48
C ALA A 125 32.54 -18.63 -13.04
N LEU A 126 32.46 -17.60 -12.20
CA LEU A 126 31.95 -16.28 -12.57
C LEU A 126 32.76 -15.17 -11.91
N HIS A 127 32.59 -13.94 -12.38
CA HIS A 127 33.00 -12.77 -11.62
C HIS A 127 31.77 -12.06 -11.05
N ILE A 128 31.85 -11.67 -9.79
CA ILE A 128 30.82 -10.88 -9.11
C ILE A 128 31.31 -9.47 -8.87
N GLN A 129 30.43 -8.48 -9.07
CA GLN A 129 30.63 -7.11 -8.64
C GLN A 129 29.41 -6.64 -7.86
N ILE A 130 29.61 -6.23 -6.61
CA ILE A 130 28.57 -5.55 -5.85
C ILE A 130 28.64 -4.06 -6.17
N CYS A 131 27.50 -3.46 -6.46
CA CYS A 131 27.37 -2.04 -6.76
C CYS A 131 26.30 -1.41 -5.87
N GLY A 132 26.28 -0.09 -5.79
CA GLY A 132 25.30 0.65 -5.00
C GLY A 132 25.12 2.09 -5.46
N ARG A 133 24.13 2.78 -4.90
CA ARG A 133 24.01 4.25 -5.00
C ARG A 133 24.12 4.89 -3.63
N ASP A 134 24.76 6.04 -3.54
CA ASP A 134 24.75 6.88 -2.33
C ASP A 134 23.44 7.68 -2.19
N GLY A 135 23.30 8.42 -1.10
CA GLY A 135 22.15 9.28 -0.84
C GLY A 135 22.00 10.47 -1.81
N ALA A 136 23.03 10.80 -2.59
CA ALA A 136 22.96 11.78 -3.67
C ALA A 136 22.62 11.14 -5.04
N GLY A 137 22.49 9.80 -5.08
CA GLY A 137 22.20 9.03 -6.28
C GLY A 137 23.43 8.69 -7.11
N ASN A 138 24.66 8.97 -6.67
CA ASN A 138 25.86 8.59 -7.42
C ASN A 138 26.11 7.09 -7.34
N VAL A 139 26.56 6.50 -8.45
CA VAL A 139 26.90 5.07 -8.49
C VAL A 139 28.25 4.82 -7.81
N ILE A 140 28.27 3.84 -6.91
CA ILE A 140 29.47 3.29 -6.28
C ILE A 140 29.64 1.87 -6.81
N ARG A 141 30.83 1.55 -7.33
CA ARG A 141 31.18 0.22 -7.81
C ARG A 141 32.21 -0.42 -6.88
N GLY A 142 31.94 -1.64 -6.44
CA GLY A 142 32.91 -2.48 -5.75
C GLY A 142 33.95 -3.07 -6.71
N PRO A 143 34.97 -3.76 -6.17
CA PRO A 143 35.88 -4.55 -6.99
C PRO A 143 35.14 -5.69 -7.70
N ILE A 144 35.68 -6.11 -8.84
CA ILE A 144 35.25 -7.32 -9.54
C ILE A 144 36.03 -8.49 -8.91
N CYS A 145 35.32 -9.46 -8.34
CA CYS A 145 35.91 -10.60 -7.65
C CYS A 145 35.65 -11.89 -8.42
N PRO A 146 36.69 -12.68 -8.77
CA PRO A 146 36.50 -14.00 -9.35
C PRO A 146 35.99 -15.00 -8.29
N VAL A 147 35.03 -15.82 -8.69
CA VAL A 147 34.34 -16.79 -7.83
C VAL A 147 34.34 -18.15 -8.51
N GLN A 148 34.86 -19.15 -7.82
CA GLN A 148 34.73 -20.55 -8.20
C GLN A 148 33.59 -21.18 -7.38
N LEU A 149 32.58 -21.69 -8.07
CA LEU A 149 31.43 -22.37 -7.45
C LEU A 149 31.62 -23.88 -7.52
N GLN A 150 31.30 -24.55 -6.40
CA GLN A 150 31.37 -25.99 -6.26
C GLN A 150 30.02 -26.51 -5.77
N CYS A 151 29.63 -27.69 -6.25
CA CYS A 151 28.35 -28.31 -5.91
C CYS A 151 28.18 -28.43 -4.38
N GLY A 152 27.07 -27.93 -3.85
CA GLY A 152 26.70 -28.04 -2.44
C GLY A 152 27.37 -27.05 -1.47
N ALA A 153 28.47 -26.40 -1.86
CA ALA A 153 29.21 -25.45 -1.01
C ALA A 153 28.82 -23.99 -1.32
N PRO A 154 28.32 -23.21 -0.34
CA PRO A 154 28.07 -21.79 -0.55
C PRO A 154 29.37 -20.99 -0.64
N HIS A 155 29.46 -20.12 -1.64
CA HIS A 155 30.44 -19.05 -1.69
C HIS A 155 29.88 -17.81 -0.99
N ILE A 156 30.66 -17.18 -0.12
CA ILE A 156 30.29 -15.94 0.59
C ILE A 156 31.17 -14.80 0.09
N GLN A 157 30.56 -13.87 -0.63
CA GLN A 157 31.21 -12.65 -1.09
C GLN A 157 30.95 -11.52 -0.09
N PRO A 158 31.98 -10.98 0.59
CA PRO A 158 31.81 -9.87 1.52
C PRO A 158 31.45 -8.57 0.79
N LEU A 159 30.65 -7.72 1.44
CA LEU A 159 30.37 -6.37 0.97
C LEU A 159 31.59 -5.45 1.23
N PRO A 160 32.09 -4.71 0.23
CA PRO A 160 33.18 -3.75 0.42
C PRO A 160 32.81 -2.61 1.41
N ASP A 161 33.75 -2.21 2.27
CA ASP A 161 33.56 -1.19 3.31
C ASP A 161 32.98 0.12 2.80
N ARG A 162 33.45 0.58 1.63
CA ARG A 162 32.95 1.80 0.98
C ARG A 162 31.47 1.69 0.63
N LEU A 163 31.04 0.55 0.09
CA LEU A 163 29.63 0.32 -0.23
C LEU A 163 28.79 0.22 1.04
N TYR A 164 29.29 -0.46 2.07
CA TYR A 164 28.59 -0.54 3.35
C TYR A 164 28.40 0.84 4.00
N THR A 165 29.40 1.71 3.92
CA THR A 165 29.40 3.04 4.55
C THR A 165 28.53 4.03 3.78
N ASP A 166 28.72 4.11 2.46
CA ASP A 166 28.22 5.22 1.64
C ASP A 166 26.92 4.89 0.87
N ALA A 167 26.65 3.62 0.58
CA ALA A 167 25.50 3.24 -0.24
C ALA A 167 24.20 3.18 0.58
N VAL A 168 23.10 3.57 -0.07
CA VAL A 168 21.73 3.48 0.46
C VAL A 168 20.94 2.34 -0.17
N LEU A 169 21.34 1.91 -1.36
CA LEU A 169 20.84 0.72 -2.03
C LEU A 169 21.98 -0.03 -2.71
N LEU A 170 21.83 -1.35 -2.83
CA LEU A 170 22.81 -2.25 -3.44
C LEU A 170 22.18 -3.11 -4.53
N TRP A 171 22.97 -3.49 -5.52
CA TRP A 171 22.65 -4.52 -6.52
C TRP A 171 23.88 -5.35 -6.86
N ILE A 172 23.66 -6.44 -7.60
CA ILE A 172 24.71 -7.38 -8.00
C ILE A 172 24.84 -7.38 -9.53
N GLU A 173 26.08 -7.32 -10.01
CA GLU A 173 26.42 -7.62 -11.41
C GLU A 173 27.22 -8.92 -11.47
N LEU A 174 26.84 -9.82 -12.38
CA LEU A 174 27.52 -11.10 -12.62
C LEU A 174 28.08 -11.10 -14.04
N PHE A 175 29.33 -11.54 -14.18
CA PHE A 175 30.01 -11.71 -15.47
C PHE A 175 30.39 -13.18 -15.61
N VAL A 176 30.00 -13.82 -16.70
CA VAL A 176 30.04 -15.27 -16.83
C VAL A 176 31.08 -15.66 -17.89
N PRO A 177 32.37 -15.87 -17.53
CA PRO A 177 33.44 -16.18 -18.49
C PRO A 177 33.32 -17.58 -19.10
N MET A 178 32.60 -18.48 -18.44
CA MET A 178 32.33 -19.85 -18.87
C MET A 178 30.95 -20.29 -18.37
N GLU A 179 30.38 -21.32 -19.00
CA GLU A 179 29.10 -21.89 -18.62
C GLU A 179 29.04 -22.18 -17.11
N THR A 180 28.06 -21.58 -16.44
CA THR A 180 27.93 -21.60 -14.98
C THR A 180 26.47 -21.75 -14.59
N ARG A 181 26.18 -22.62 -13.64
CA ARG A 181 24.84 -22.77 -13.07
C ARG A 181 24.79 -22.12 -11.69
N ILE A 182 23.81 -21.26 -11.46
CA ILE A 182 23.52 -20.70 -10.13
C ILE A 182 22.25 -21.36 -9.60
N ASP A 183 22.38 -22.06 -8.48
CA ASP A 183 21.28 -22.73 -7.79
C ASP A 183 20.62 -21.82 -6.74
N ASP A 184 21.41 -20.88 -6.17
CA ASP A 184 20.92 -19.95 -5.15
C ASP A 184 21.75 -18.66 -5.13
N LEU A 185 21.07 -17.53 -4.91
CA LEU A 185 21.68 -16.20 -4.77
C LEU A 185 20.89 -15.39 -3.74
N ALA A 186 21.58 -14.85 -2.73
CA ALA A 186 20.91 -14.13 -1.66
C ALA A 186 21.81 -13.09 -0.98
N TRP A 187 21.18 -12.05 -0.44
CA TRP A 187 21.77 -11.20 0.58
C TRP A 187 21.67 -11.89 1.93
N VAL A 188 22.78 -12.00 2.64
CA VAL A 188 22.91 -12.70 3.93
C VAL A 188 23.67 -11.85 4.94
N THR A 189 23.59 -12.23 6.21
CA THR A 189 24.37 -11.62 7.30
C THR A 189 24.88 -12.69 8.26
N SER A 190 26.00 -12.43 8.91
CA SER A 190 26.50 -13.22 10.03
C SER A 190 25.96 -12.76 11.39
N GLN A 191 25.25 -11.62 11.42
CA GLN A 191 24.62 -11.12 12.64
C GLN A 191 23.39 -12.00 12.95
N PRO A 192 23.24 -12.51 14.18
CA PRO A 192 22.01 -13.23 14.54
C PRO A 192 20.81 -12.25 14.60
N PRO A 193 19.59 -12.72 14.30
CA PRO A 193 18.39 -11.89 14.43
C PRO A 193 18.16 -11.49 15.90
N LEU A 194 17.51 -10.34 16.12
CA LEU A 194 17.17 -9.86 17.46
C LEU A 194 16.06 -10.69 18.11
N ALA A 195 15.15 -11.22 17.28
CA ALA A 195 14.10 -12.14 17.67
C ALA A 195 13.86 -13.17 16.57
N VAL A 196 13.21 -14.29 16.90
CA VAL A 196 12.72 -15.25 15.90
C VAL A 196 11.22 -15.07 15.76
N PRO A 197 10.71 -14.41 14.69
CA PRO A 197 9.29 -14.20 14.53
C PRO A 197 8.52 -15.52 14.37
N HIS A 198 7.53 -15.71 15.24
CA HIS A 198 6.45 -16.68 15.05
C HIS A 198 5.35 -15.92 14.31
N LEU A 199 5.34 -16.05 12.99
CA LEU A 199 4.50 -15.25 12.11
C LEU A 199 3.15 -15.94 11.87
N ALA A 200 2.06 -15.23 12.18
CA ALA A 200 0.71 -15.60 11.73
C ALA A 200 0.29 -14.70 10.56
N ILE A 201 -0.03 -15.32 9.42
CA ILE A 201 -0.61 -14.66 8.25
C ILE A 201 -2.13 -14.69 8.42
N VAL A 202 -2.77 -13.53 8.51
CA VAL A 202 -4.21 -13.41 8.67
C VAL A 202 -4.82 -12.97 7.35
N ILE A 203 -5.70 -13.80 6.82
CA ILE A 203 -6.45 -13.56 5.58
C ILE A 203 -7.93 -13.46 5.93
N THR A 204 -8.56 -12.33 5.66
CA THR A 204 -10.01 -12.17 5.85
C THR A 204 -10.73 -12.38 4.53
N THR A 205 -11.81 -13.15 4.52
CA THR A 205 -12.57 -13.42 3.30
C THR A 205 -14.08 -13.37 3.50
N TYR A 206 -14.82 -13.00 2.45
CA TYR A 206 -16.28 -13.01 2.41
C TYR A 206 -16.75 -13.45 1.02
N ARG A 207 -17.14 -14.73 0.88
CA ARG A 207 -17.68 -15.30 -0.36
C ARG A 207 -16.75 -15.14 -1.58
N ARG A 208 -15.46 -15.41 -1.37
CA ARG A 208 -14.38 -15.38 -2.39
C ARG A 208 -13.60 -16.70 -2.37
N GLU A 209 -14.34 -17.81 -2.42
CA GLU A 209 -13.80 -19.17 -2.28
C GLU A 209 -12.71 -19.49 -3.31
N PRO A 210 -12.81 -19.11 -4.60
CA PRO A 210 -11.74 -19.34 -5.56
C PRO A 210 -10.45 -18.60 -5.22
N GLN A 211 -10.55 -17.32 -4.82
CA GLN A 211 -9.40 -16.47 -4.52
C GLN A 211 -8.65 -16.97 -3.29
N VAL A 212 -9.38 -17.26 -2.20
CA VAL A 212 -8.76 -17.75 -0.97
C VAL A 212 -8.09 -19.11 -1.17
N ARG A 213 -8.69 -20.04 -1.94
CA ARG A 213 -8.08 -21.33 -2.29
C ARG A 213 -6.80 -21.16 -3.09
N ALA A 214 -6.80 -20.28 -4.08
CA ALA A 214 -5.61 -20.00 -4.89
C ALA A 214 -4.48 -19.38 -4.05
N LEU A 215 -4.82 -18.48 -3.13
CA LEU A 215 -3.87 -17.86 -2.22
C LEU A 215 -3.29 -18.87 -1.21
N THR A 216 -4.14 -19.67 -0.55
CA THR A 216 -3.67 -20.67 0.42
C THR A 216 -2.84 -21.76 -0.25
N ALA A 217 -3.22 -22.25 -1.43
CA ALA A 217 -2.40 -23.20 -2.19
C ALA A 217 -0.98 -22.66 -2.44
N ARG A 218 -0.88 -21.40 -2.90
CA ARG A 218 0.39 -20.74 -3.19
C ARG A 218 1.24 -20.56 -1.93
N LEU A 219 0.63 -20.10 -0.83
CA LEU A 219 1.32 -19.90 0.44
C LEU A 219 1.77 -21.23 1.04
N SER A 220 0.90 -22.24 1.09
CA SER A 220 1.25 -23.58 1.57
C SER A 220 2.41 -24.14 0.76
N GLN A 221 2.35 -24.12 -0.57
CA GLN A 221 3.44 -24.61 -1.42
C GLN A 221 4.75 -23.85 -1.19
N GLY A 222 4.70 -22.51 -1.16
CA GLY A 222 5.89 -21.66 -1.05
C GLY A 222 6.50 -21.57 0.35
N LEU A 223 5.74 -21.90 1.40
CA LEU A 223 6.20 -21.84 2.79
C LEU A 223 6.52 -23.22 3.39
N SER A 224 6.06 -24.32 2.78
CA SER A 224 6.19 -25.69 3.33
C SER A 224 7.59 -26.32 3.21
N GLN A 225 8.58 -25.64 2.63
CA GLN A 225 9.92 -26.21 2.46
C GLN A 225 10.73 -26.15 3.78
N GLN A 226 10.45 -27.01 4.77
CA GLN A 226 11.28 -27.07 6.00
C GLN A 226 12.68 -27.63 5.74
N ASP A 227 12.80 -28.65 4.90
CA ASP A 227 14.08 -29.29 4.59
C ASP A 227 14.85 -28.44 3.58
N GLY A 228 15.79 -27.63 4.10
CA GLY A 228 16.63 -26.77 3.29
C GLY A 228 16.10 -25.35 3.09
N SER A 229 15.05 -24.91 3.81
CA SER A 229 14.69 -23.47 3.80
C SER A 229 15.92 -22.65 4.22
N PRO A 230 16.32 -21.67 3.39
CA PRO A 230 17.42 -20.78 3.74
C PRO A 230 17.02 -19.77 4.84
N TYR A 231 15.73 -19.70 5.18
CA TYR A 231 15.20 -18.89 6.27
C TYR A 231 15.02 -19.73 7.54
N GLN A 232 15.64 -19.26 8.62
CA GLN A 232 15.61 -19.93 9.92
C GLN A 232 14.32 -19.63 10.71
N GLY A 233 13.76 -20.65 11.35
CA GLY A 233 12.64 -20.55 12.29
C GLY A 233 11.35 -21.27 11.84
N PRO A 234 10.24 -21.14 12.59
CA PRO A 234 9.02 -21.89 12.32
C PRO A 234 8.35 -21.44 11.01
N ILE A 235 7.68 -22.38 10.35
CA ILE A 235 6.81 -22.08 9.20
C ILE A 235 5.72 -21.10 9.65
N PRO A 236 5.43 -20.03 8.87
CA PRO A 236 4.30 -19.17 9.16
C PRO A 236 2.97 -19.92 9.18
N GLN A 237 2.16 -19.67 10.21
CA GLN A 237 0.79 -20.15 10.26
C GLN A 237 -0.10 -19.27 9.39
N VAL A 238 -1.05 -19.84 8.67
CA VAL A 238 -2.03 -19.11 7.86
C VAL A 238 -3.40 -19.26 8.53
N LEU A 239 -3.98 -18.15 8.94
CA LEU A 239 -5.29 -18.05 9.57
C LEU A 239 -6.27 -17.43 8.57
N VAL A 240 -7.17 -18.24 8.05
CA VAL A 240 -8.23 -17.79 7.13
C VAL A 240 -9.48 -17.50 7.96
N ILE A 241 -9.85 -16.21 8.04
CA ILE A 241 -11.02 -15.74 8.76
C ILE A 241 -12.19 -15.64 7.79
N ASP A 242 -13.09 -16.62 7.84
CA ASP A 242 -14.29 -16.67 7.01
C ASP A 242 -15.43 -15.87 7.62
N ASN A 243 -15.59 -14.64 7.14
CA ASN A 243 -16.72 -13.76 7.49
C ASN A 243 -18.01 -14.12 6.73
N GLY A 244 -17.92 -14.96 5.68
CA GLY A 244 -19.04 -15.39 4.85
C GLY A 244 -19.76 -16.62 5.41
N GLY A 245 -19.05 -17.47 6.14
CA GLY A 245 -19.55 -18.75 6.67
C GLY A 245 -19.84 -19.75 5.56
N THR A 246 -19.16 -19.64 4.41
CA THR A 246 -19.41 -20.44 3.21
C THR A 246 -18.30 -21.44 2.92
N LEU A 247 -17.16 -21.36 3.60
CA LEU A 247 -16.05 -22.29 3.41
C LEU A 247 -16.22 -23.55 4.26
N ASP A 248 -15.97 -24.71 3.66
CA ASP A 248 -16.00 -26.00 4.35
C ASP A 248 -14.66 -26.24 5.07
N PRO A 249 -14.63 -26.48 6.40
CA PRO A 249 -13.42 -26.87 7.11
C PRO A 249 -12.75 -28.16 6.60
N LYS A 250 -13.46 -28.99 5.82
CA LYS A 250 -12.92 -30.20 5.18
C LYS A 250 -12.29 -29.96 3.82
N ASP A 251 -12.32 -28.73 3.31
CA ASP A 251 -11.67 -28.38 2.05
C ASP A 251 -10.15 -28.66 2.14
N PRO A 252 -9.54 -29.39 1.20
CA PRO A 252 -8.13 -29.77 1.26
C PRO A 252 -7.16 -28.59 1.25
N HIS A 253 -7.62 -27.38 0.90
CA HIS A 253 -6.82 -26.16 0.99
C HIS A 253 -6.64 -25.66 2.44
N PHE A 254 -7.35 -26.25 3.40
CA PHE A 254 -7.23 -25.98 4.83
C PHE A 254 -6.69 -27.23 5.55
N GLY A 255 -5.56 -27.07 6.25
CA GLY A 255 -4.79 -28.16 6.85
C GLY A 255 -3.30 -27.83 6.89
N GLY A 256 -2.53 -28.63 7.62
CA GLY A 256 -1.10 -28.37 7.83
C GLY A 256 -0.89 -27.05 8.58
N ASN A 257 -0.27 -26.07 7.92
CA ASN A 257 -0.08 -24.73 8.49
C ASN A 257 -1.26 -23.76 8.22
N VAL A 258 -2.32 -24.20 7.52
CA VAL A 258 -3.50 -23.37 7.22
C VAL A 258 -4.69 -23.76 8.10
N THR A 259 -5.24 -22.80 8.83
CA THR A 259 -6.40 -22.98 9.71
C THR A 259 -7.55 -22.08 9.26
N LEU A 260 -8.72 -22.69 9.03
CA LEU A 260 -9.96 -21.96 8.74
C LEU A 260 -10.69 -21.63 10.05
N ILE A 261 -11.10 -20.38 10.22
CA ILE A 261 -11.79 -19.86 11.41
C ILE A 261 -13.06 -19.13 10.96
N SER A 262 -14.21 -19.59 11.44
CA SER A 262 -15.49 -18.94 11.20
C SER A 262 -15.63 -17.64 12.02
N SER A 263 -16.20 -16.61 11.39
CA SER A 263 -16.39 -15.30 12.00
C SER A 263 -17.72 -14.68 11.53
N PRO A 264 -18.45 -13.93 12.38
CA PRO A 264 -19.58 -13.14 11.92
C PRO A 264 -19.11 -12.03 10.96
N ASN A 265 -19.98 -11.61 10.05
CA ASN A 265 -19.67 -10.53 9.11
C ASN A 265 -19.65 -9.15 9.80
N LEU A 266 -18.49 -8.81 10.35
CA LEU A 266 -18.17 -7.49 10.91
C LEU A 266 -17.22 -6.71 9.99
N GLY A 267 -17.21 -7.06 8.69
CA GLY A 267 -16.34 -6.49 7.67
C GLY A 267 -14.87 -6.84 7.86
N GLY A 268 -13.99 -6.14 7.12
CA GLY A 268 -12.54 -6.29 7.20
C GLY A 268 -12.02 -6.00 8.61
N SER A 269 -12.48 -4.92 9.25
CA SER A 269 -12.04 -4.56 10.60
C SER A 269 -12.28 -5.69 11.61
N GLY A 270 -13.44 -6.34 11.55
CA GLY A 270 -13.76 -7.46 12.44
C GLY A 270 -13.05 -8.76 12.09
N GLY A 271 -12.86 -9.04 10.80
CA GLY A 271 -12.07 -10.19 10.36
C GLY A 271 -10.62 -10.10 10.84
N PHE A 272 -9.97 -8.95 10.64
CA PHE A 272 -8.59 -8.74 11.06
C PHE A 272 -8.46 -8.66 12.58
N ALA A 273 -9.45 -8.09 13.28
CA ALA A 273 -9.49 -8.14 14.74
C ALA A 273 -9.61 -9.58 15.27
N ARG A 274 -10.46 -10.42 14.66
CA ARG A 274 -10.54 -11.85 14.98
C ARG A 274 -9.19 -12.53 14.73
N GLY A 275 -8.56 -12.26 13.60
CA GLY A 275 -7.25 -12.80 13.27
C GLY A 275 -6.15 -12.43 14.28
N ILE A 276 -6.11 -11.20 14.79
CA ILE A 276 -5.17 -10.83 15.86
C ILE A 276 -5.42 -11.65 17.13
N LEU A 277 -6.68 -11.84 17.51
CA LEU A 277 -7.03 -12.62 18.71
C LEU A 277 -6.57 -14.08 18.57
N GLU A 278 -6.81 -14.68 17.41
CA GLU A 278 -6.43 -16.06 17.11
C GLU A 278 -4.91 -16.22 16.98
N ALA A 279 -4.22 -15.28 16.35
CA ALA A 279 -2.77 -15.24 16.30
C ALA A 279 -2.14 -15.18 17.71
N ARG A 280 -2.67 -14.33 18.59
CA ARG A 280 -2.24 -14.26 19.99
C ARG A 280 -2.52 -15.56 20.75
N ALA A 281 -3.69 -16.16 20.54
CA ALA A 281 -4.05 -17.44 21.16
C ALA A 281 -3.13 -18.59 20.70
N ALA A 282 -2.68 -18.56 19.45
CA ALA A 282 -1.71 -19.49 18.88
C ALA A 282 -0.25 -19.23 19.30
N GLY A 283 0.01 -18.19 20.12
CA GLY A 283 1.36 -17.84 20.57
C GLY A 283 2.23 -17.19 19.49
N ALA A 284 1.63 -16.61 18.45
CA ALA A 284 2.35 -15.82 17.46
C ALA A 284 2.94 -14.56 18.11
N THR A 285 4.13 -14.15 17.66
CA THR A 285 4.78 -12.90 18.07
C THR A 285 4.60 -11.79 17.04
N HIS A 286 4.34 -12.17 15.79
CA HIS A 286 4.17 -11.25 14.66
C HIS A 286 2.94 -11.64 13.85
N CYS A 287 2.35 -10.66 13.19
CA CYS A 287 1.19 -10.84 12.33
C CYS A 287 1.48 -10.23 10.96
N LEU A 288 1.01 -10.87 9.89
CA LEU A 288 0.97 -10.35 8.53
C LEU A 288 -0.47 -10.35 8.04
N PHE A 289 -1.05 -9.17 7.85
CA PHE A 289 -2.34 -9.05 7.18
C PHE A 289 -2.18 -9.19 5.67
N MET A 290 -3.09 -9.94 5.05
CA MET A 290 -3.22 -10.06 3.60
C MET A 290 -4.70 -10.08 3.21
N ASP A 291 -5.02 -9.45 2.07
CA ASP A 291 -6.34 -9.58 1.44
C ASP A 291 -6.42 -10.92 0.69
N ASP A 292 -7.63 -11.44 0.50
CA ASP A 292 -7.87 -12.69 -0.21
C ASP A 292 -7.66 -12.58 -1.75
N ASP A 293 -7.75 -11.36 -2.29
CA ASP A 293 -7.52 -11.01 -3.69
C ASP A 293 -6.13 -10.37 -3.94
N ALA A 294 -5.26 -10.31 -2.92
CA ALA A 294 -3.91 -9.82 -3.05
C ALA A 294 -2.93 -10.95 -3.39
N SER A 295 -2.23 -10.80 -4.51
CA SER A 295 -1.20 -11.74 -4.94
C SER A 295 0.20 -11.29 -4.53
N ALA A 296 0.80 -11.97 -3.55
CA ALA A 296 2.21 -11.78 -3.19
C ALA A 296 3.00 -13.08 -3.38
N ALA A 297 4.29 -12.95 -3.69
CA ALA A 297 5.23 -14.06 -3.76
C ALA A 297 5.58 -14.56 -2.33
N PRO A 298 5.80 -15.87 -2.10
CA PRO A 298 6.26 -16.38 -0.81
C PRO A 298 7.54 -15.71 -0.30
N GLU A 299 8.46 -15.35 -1.19
CA GLU A 299 9.67 -14.60 -0.87
C GLU A 299 9.37 -13.23 -0.22
N ALA A 300 8.25 -12.57 -0.57
CA ALA A 300 7.84 -11.32 0.07
C ALA A 300 7.48 -11.53 1.55
N VAL A 301 6.84 -12.66 1.89
CA VAL A 301 6.54 -13.06 3.28
C VAL A 301 7.84 -13.27 4.05
N TRP A 302 8.80 -13.97 3.46
CA TRP A 302 10.10 -14.21 4.09
C TRP A 302 10.90 -12.93 4.30
N ARG A 303 10.96 -12.02 3.30
CA ARG A 303 11.59 -10.69 3.45
C ARG A 303 10.97 -9.88 4.57
N CYS A 304 9.64 -9.84 4.62
CA CYS A 304 8.90 -9.18 5.70
C CYS A 304 9.27 -9.77 7.06
N ARG A 305 9.26 -11.10 7.18
CA ARG A 305 9.63 -11.80 8.42
C ARG A 305 11.07 -11.48 8.84
N GLN A 306 12.02 -11.53 7.91
CA GLN A 306 13.42 -11.24 8.21
C GLN A 306 13.62 -9.78 8.60
N PHE A 307 12.97 -8.82 7.95
CA PHE A 307 13.06 -7.43 8.36
C PHE A 307 12.57 -7.23 9.81
N LEU A 308 11.41 -7.79 10.14
CA LEU A 308 10.86 -7.73 11.50
C LEU A 308 11.74 -8.46 12.53
N ALA A 309 12.41 -9.54 12.15
CA ALA A 309 13.34 -10.28 13.01
C ALA A 309 14.56 -9.45 13.46
N TYR A 310 14.98 -8.48 12.64
CA TYR A 310 16.12 -7.60 12.94
C TYR A 310 15.70 -6.17 13.33
N ALA A 311 14.41 -5.82 13.25
CA ALA A 311 13.94 -4.50 13.60
C ALA A 311 14.28 -4.16 15.05
N THR A 312 14.95 -3.02 15.25
CA THR A 312 15.42 -2.56 16.58
C THR A 312 14.31 -2.00 17.46
N ASP A 313 13.16 -1.69 16.87
CA ASP A 313 11.97 -1.14 17.52
C ASP A 313 10.75 -1.96 17.05
N PRO A 314 9.96 -2.55 17.95
CA PRO A 314 8.77 -3.32 17.58
C PRO A 314 7.71 -2.47 16.86
N ALA A 315 7.78 -1.14 16.94
CA ALA A 315 6.88 -0.25 16.19
C ALA A 315 7.11 -0.29 14.67
N TRP A 316 8.22 -0.86 14.18
CA TRP A 316 8.41 -1.06 12.74
C TRP A 316 7.35 -2.04 12.20
N ALA A 317 6.69 -1.60 11.13
CA ALA A 317 5.78 -2.40 10.33
C ALA A 317 6.23 -2.39 8.87
N VAL A 318 5.98 -3.48 8.15
CA VAL A 318 6.28 -3.64 6.73
C VAL A 318 4.99 -3.48 5.94
N ALA A 319 4.91 -2.46 5.10
CA ALA A 319 3.84 -2.31 4.12
C ALA A 319 4.33 -2.79 2.75
N GLY A 320 3.58 -3.71 2.14
CA GLY A 320 3.85 -4.12 0.77
C GLY A 320 3.41 -3.05 -0.23
N ALA A 321 4.20 -2.85 -1.28
CA ALA A 321 3.77 -2.05 -2.41
C ALA A 321 2.54 -2.70 -3.09
N LEU A 322 1.76 -1.90 -3.81
CA LEU A 322 0.58 -2.35 -4.54
C LEU A 322 0.73 -2.04 -6.02
N THR A 323 0.48 -3.04 -6.86
CA THR A 323 0.29 -2.89 -8.31
C THR A 323 -1.11 -3.37 -8.69
N GLN A 324 -1.58 -2.94 -9.86
CA GLN A 324 -2.81 -3.48 -10.45
C GLN A 324 -2.45 -4.69 -11.31
N ALA A 325 -3.26 -5.74 -11.30
CA ALA A 325 -2.99 -6.96 -12.06
C ALA A 325 -2.86 -6.69 -13.57
N GLU A 326 -3.57 -5.70 -14.12
CA GLU A 326 -3.48 -5.32 -15.53
C GLU A 326 -2.22 -4.50 -15.87
N ARG A 327 -1.59 -3.89 -14.87
CA ARG A 327 -0.37 -3.06 -14.99
C ARG A 327 0.60 -3.38 -13.85
N PRO A 328 1.15 -4.61 -13.82
CA PRO A 328 2.10 -5.03 -12.78
C PRO A 328 3.42 -4.25 -12.84
N ASP A 329 3.68 -3.57 -13.96
CA ASP A 329 4.82 -2.68 -14.18
C ASP A 329 4.68 -1.31 -13.51
N LEU A 330 3.49 -0.90 -13.07
CA LEU A 330 3.25 0.42 -12.47
C LEU A 330 2.80 0.31 -11.02
N LEU A 331 3.51 1.03 -10.14
CA LEU A 331 3.08 1.16 -8.75
C LEU A 331 1.79 1.98 -8.64
N TRP A 332 0.79 1.40 -7.99
CA TRP A 332 -0.34 2.15 -7.49
C TRP A 332 0.02 2.90 -6.21
N GLU A 333 0.73 2.23 -5.29
CA GLU A 333 1.10 2.73 -3.99
C GLU A 333 2.34 2.01 -3.45
N ASN A 334 3.25 2.71 -2.79
CA ASN A 334 4.34 2.12 -2.00
C ASN A 334 4.39 2.80 -0.62
N GLY A 335 3.46 2.38 0.26
CA GLY A 335 3.09 3.09 1.48
C GLY A 335 2.22 4.33 1.19
N ALA A 336 1.60 4.88 2.23
CA ALA A 336 0.76 6.07 2.08
C ALA A 336 0.83 7.04 3.26
N ARG A 337 0.39 8.27 2.99
CA ARG A 337 0.25 9.34 3.97
C ARG A 337 -1.20 9.70 4.19
N PHE A 338 -1.57 9.81 5.46
CA PHE A 338 -2.84 10.37 5.90
C PHE A 338 -2.61 11.72 6.58
N ASP A 339 -2.92 12.80 5.87
CA ASP A 339 -3.11 14.14 6.41
C ASP A 339 -4.38 14.72 5.80
N ARG A 340 -5.49 14.63 6.54
CA ARG A 340 -6.86 14.93 6.09
C ARG A 340 -7.39 14.04 4.97
N PHE A 341 -6.53 13.56 4.09
CA PHE A 341 -6.87 12.72 2.95
C PHE A 341 -5.77 11.67 2.78
N CYS A 342 -6.17 10.48 2.32
CA CYS A 342 -5.25 9.44 1.90
C CYS A 342 -4.47 9.89 0.65
N THR A 343 -3.15 9.80 0.71
CA THR A 343 -2.23 10.12 -0.40
C THR A 343 -1.27 8.95 -0.60
N PRO A 344 -1.36 8.22 -1.73
CA PRO A 344 -0.44 7.13 -2.01
C PRO A 344 0.97 7.68 -2.27
N CYS A 345 1.99 7.01 -1.75
CA CYS A 345 3.39 7.36 -2.00
C CYS A 345 3.89 6.64 -3.27
N HIS A 346 4.73 7.33 -4.05
CA HIS A 346 5.39 6.80 -5.25
C HIS A 346 4.47 6.22 -6.34
N LYS A 347 3.19 6.63 -6.35
CA LYS A 347 2.22 6.26 -7.38
C LYS A 347 2.73 6.62 -8.79
N GLY A 348 2.59 5.69 -9.72
CA GLY A 348 2.97 5.85 -11.13
C GLY A 348 4.45 5.53 -11.42
N THR A 349 5.22 5.10 -10.42
CA THR A 349 6.59 4.64 -10.63
C THR A 349 6.59 3.39 -11.51
N ASN A 350 7.34 3.43 -12.61
CA ASN A 350 7.53 2.30 -13.50
C ASN A 350 8.61 1.37 -12.95
N LEU A 351 8.22 0.16 -12.58
CA LEU A 351 9.08 -0.89 -12.02
C LEU A 351 10.00 -1.54 -13.07
N THR A 352 9.68 -1.41 -14.36
CA THR A 352 10.55 -1.87 -15.46
C THR A 352 11.70 -0.92 -15.73
N GLU A 353 11.57 0.35 -15.33
CA GLU A 353 12.61 1.37 -15.50
C GLU A 353 13.53 1.43 -14.27
N ARG A 354 14.75 0.90 -14.41
CA ARG A 354 15.74 0.83 -13.32
C ARG A 354 16.02 2.19 -12.68
N SER A 355 16.17 3.24 -13.48
CA SER A 355 16.38 4.60 -12.98
C SER A 355 15.24 5.09 -12.09
N SER A 356 14.00 4.75 -12.44
CA SER A 356 12.79 5.14 -11.70
C SER A 356 12.72 4.43 -10.35
N VAL A 357 13.06 3.14 -10.31
CA VAL A 357 13.18 2.36 -9.07
C VAL A 357 14.29 2.89 -8.18
N HIS A 358 15.49 3.12 -8.72
CA HIS A 358 16.62 3.64 -7.92
C HIS A 358 16.31 5.03 -7.35
N ALA A 359 15.74 5.92 -8.16
CA ALA A 359 15.35 7.26 -7.72
C ALA A 359 14.31 7.22 -6.61
N MET A 360 13.33 6.30 -6.69
CA MET A 360 12.34 6.09 -5.63
C MET A 360 13.01 5.73 -4.29
N ILE A 361 13.92 4.76 -4.29
CA ILE A 361 14.58 4.30 -3.05
C ILE A 361 15.51 5.38 -2.48
N VAL A 362 16.30 6.06 -3.32
CA VAL A 362 17.16 7.18 -2.87
C VAL A 362 16.34 8.33 -2.29
N ALA A 363 15.22 8.69 -2.94
CA ALA A 363 14.33 9.75 -2.44
C ALA A 363 13.69 9.37 -1.10
N ALA A 364 13.25 8.12 -0.94
CA ALA A 364 12.70 7.63 0.32
C ALA A 364 13.73 7.72 1.46
N GLU A 365 14.97 7.33 1.18
CA GLU A 365 16.10 7.44 2.12
C GLU A 365 16.34 8.90 2.56
N ALA A 366 16.42 9.81 1.60
CA ALA A 366 16.66 11.23 1.85
C ALA A 366 15.57 11.86 2.72
N HIS A 367 14.29 11.53 2.46
CA HIS A 367 13.17 12.03 3.27
C HIS A 367 13.28 11.60 4.75
N GLU A 368 13.59 10.33 5.00
CA GLU A 368 13.75 9.81 6.36
C GLU A 368 14.94 10.46 7.09
N HIS A 369 16.07 10.69 6.41
CA HIS A 369 17.21 11.41 7.00
C HIS A 369 16.87 12.86 7.41
N HIS A 370 15.91 13.49 6.75
CA HIS A 370 15.40 14.81 7.10
C HIS A 370 14.23 14.78 8.10
N GLY A 371 13.97 13.62 8.73
CA GLY A 371 12.90 13.46 9.72
C GLY A 371 11.49 13.52 9.15
N ALA A 372 11.34 13.35 7.83
CA ALA A 372 10.06 13.33 7.15
C ALA A 372 9.67 11.89 6.81
N LEU A 373 8.70 11.34 7.55
CA LEU A 373 8.15 10.00 7.27
C LEU A 373 7.68 9.90 5.82
N VAL A 374 8.21 8.93 5.07
CA VAL A 374 7.77 8.66 3.69
C VAL A 374 6.30 8.23 3.68
N ALA A 375 5.92 7.34 4.59
CA ALA A 375 4.55 6.86 4.81
C ALA A 375 4.22 6.84 6.31
N ASN A 376 2.94 7.03 6.67
CA ASN A 376 2.46 6.96 8.06
C ASN A 376 1.32 5.94 8.26
N TYR A 377 0.92 5.24 7.19
CA TYR A 377 0.12 4.03 7.26
C TYR A 377 0.42 3.11 6.06
N GLY A 378 0.03 1.85 6.17
CA GLY A 378 0.09 0.88 5.08
C GLY A 378 -1.25 0.14 4.92
N GLY A 379 -1.61 -0.18 3.68
CA GLY A 379 -2.81 -0.96 3.38
C GLY A 379 -2.66 -2.43 3.78
N TRP A 380 -3.78 -3.08 4.09
CA TRP A 380 -3.81 -4.43 4.65
C TRP A 380 -3.74 -5.57 3.62
N TRP A 381 -3.57 -5.25 2.33
CA TRP A 381 -3.25 -6.25 1.30
C TRP A 381 -1.94 -6.98 1.57
N PHE A 382 -0.99 -6.31 2.23
CA PHE A 382 0.25 -6.88 2.76
C PHE A 382 0.78 -5.96 3.87
N PHE A 383 0.53 -6.31 5.13
CA PHE A 383 0.94 -5.48 6.28
C PHE A 383 1.47 -6.32 7.45
N GLY A 384 2.78 -6.34 7.63
CA GLY A 384 3.48 -7.11 8.67
C GLY A 384 3.87 -6.26 9.87
N PHE A 385 3.64 -6.75 11.09
CA PHE A 385 3.96 -6.02 12.33
C PHE A 385 4.15 -6.96 13.52
N ALA A 386 4.80 -6.46 14.58
CA ALA A 386 4.89 -7.16 15.86
C ALA A 386 3.57 -7.05 16.65
N LEU A 387 3.06 -8.17 17.19
CA LEU A 387 1.82 -8.16 17.97
C LEU A 387 1.93 -7.37 19.28
N ASP A 388 3.14 -7.21 19.80
CA ASP A 388 3.46 -6.41 20.99
C ASP A 388 3.36 -4.89 20.73
N ALA A 389 3.46 -4.46 19.47
CA ALA A 389 3.23 -3.06 19.11
C ALA A 389 1.73 -2.68 19.09
N VAL A 390 0.83 -3.67 19.11
CA VAL A 390 -0.62 -3.45 19.02
C VAL A 390 -1.22 -3.11 20.39
N ARG A 391 -1.30 -1.80 20.66
CA ARG A 391 -1.98 -1.19 21.82
C ARG A 391 -3.47 -1.00 21.59
N HIS A 392 -3.86 -0.76 20.34
CA HIS A 392 -5.21 -0.55 19.86
C HIS A 392 -5.54 -1.56 18.76
N MET A 393 -6.56 -2.39 19.00
CA MET A 393 -7.13 -3.27 17.98
C MET A 393 -7.72 -2.45 16.83
N PRO A 394 -8.00 -3.06 15.66
CA PRO A 394 -8.76 -2.42 14.57
C PRO A 394 -9.96 -1.64 15.09
N PHE A 395 -10.14 -0.42 14.60
CA PHE A 395 -11.34 0.36 14.91
C PHE A 395 -12.55 -0.22 14.13
N PRO A 396 -13.76 -0.32 14.70
CA PRO A 396 -14.88 -1.04 14.09
C PRO A 396 -15.55 -0.29 12.92
N PHE A 397 -14.81 0.04 11.86
CA PHE A 397 -15.32 0.76 10.69
C PHE A 397 -16.14 -0.11 9.72
N PHE A 398 -16.27 -1.41 9.96
CA PHE A 398 -16.67 -2.42 8.97
C PHE A 398 -15.59 -2.59 7.88
N VAL A 399 -15.40 -1.60 7.01
CA VAL A 399 -14.28 -1.50 6.05
C VAL A 399 -13.94 -0.03 5.77
N ARG A 400 -12.73 0.22 5.26
CA ARG A 400 -12.16 1.51 4.86
C ARG A 400 -11.80 2.44 6.02
N GLY A 401 -10.52 2.79 6.08
CA GLY A 401 -9.93 3.66 7.10
C GLY A 401 -9.48 2.91 8.36
N ASP A 402 -9.81 1.63 8.48
CA ASP A 402 -9.29 0.75 9.51
C ASP A 402 -7.77 0.58 9.46
N ASP A 403 -7.19 0.51 8.26
CA ASP A 403 -5.75 0.54 7.98
C ASP A 403 -5.07 1.83 8.50
N VAL A 404 -5.65 2.99 8.18
CA VAL A 404 -5.21 4.31 8.63
C VAL A 404 -5.28 4.40 10.15
N GLY A 405 -6.44 4.06 10.72
CA GLY A 405 -6.68 4.14 12.15
C GLY A 405 -5.72 3.25 12.95
N PHE A 406 -5.50 2.02 12.47
CA PHE A 406 -4.62 1.05 13.11
C PHE A 406 -3.16 1.50 13.11
N SER A 407 -2.65 1.96 11.97
CA SER A 407 -1.26 2.43 11.86
C SER A 407 -1.01 3.65 12.76
N LEU A 408 -1.91 4.63 12.71
CA LEU A 408 -1.78 5.88 13.46
C LEU A 408 -1.97 5.69 14.96
N ALA A 409 -2.93 4.88 15.40
CA ALA A 409 -3.22 4.67 16.82
C ALA A 409 -2.14 3.85 17.54
N ASN A 410 -1.47 2.96 16.82
CA ASN A 410 -0.38 2.14 17.35
C ASN A 410 1.01 2.76 17.17
N ASP A 411 1.10 3.98 16.62
CA ASP A 411 2.36 4.71 16.38
C ASP A 411 3.37 3.89 15.55
N LEU A 412 2.86 3.18 14.54
CA LEU A 412 3.69 2.31 13.71
C LEU A 412 4.56 3.12 12.75
N ARG A 413 5.80 2.66 12.56
CA ARG A 413 6.75 3.18 11.57
C ARG A 413 6.70 2.31 10.33
N ILE A 414 6.38 2.90 9.19
CA ILE A 414 6.11 2.16 7.96
C ILE A 414 7.40 2.01 7.16
N ALA A 415 7.87 0.77 7.02
CA ALA A 415 8.92 0.38 6.10
C ALA A 415 8.32 -0.19 4.81
N THR A 416 8.89 0.19 3.67
CA THR A 416 8.58 -0.41 2.38
C THR A 416 9.82 -1.07 1.82
N LEU A 417 9.72 -2.36 1.47
CA LEU A 417 10.86 -3.18 1.08
C LEU A 417 10.82 -3.47 -0.42
N PRO A 418 11.93 -3.24 -1.16
CA PRO A 418 12.04 -3.73 -2.53
C PRO A 418 11.70 -5.22 -2.64
N GLY A 419 10.89 -5.57 -3.63
CA GLY A 419 10.37 -6.91 -3.89
C GLY A 419 9.30 -7.42 -2.92
N VAL A 420 8.87 -6.61 -1.93
CA VAL A 420 7.61 -6.83 -1.21
C VAL A 420 6.52 -6.02 -1.91
N VAL A 421 5.78 -6.71 -2.77
CA VAL A 421 4.70 -6.14 -3.58
C VAL A 421 3.55 -7.13 -3.69
N ALA A 422 2.33 -6.61 -3.68
CA ALA A 422 1.12 -7.34 -3.97
C ALA A 422 0.51 -6.82 -5.27
N GLY A 423 0.06 -7.72 -6.14
CA GLY A 423 -0.81 -7.40 -7.26
C GLY A 423 -2.27 -7.63 -6.89
N GLN A 424 -3.15 -6.65 -7.10
CA GLN A 424 -4.58 -6.79 -6.85
C GLN A 424 -5.38 -6.76 -8.17
N ASP A 425 -6.33 -7.68 -8.30
CA ASP A 425 -7.12 -7.89 -9.52
C ASP A 425 -8.21 -6.82 -9.75
N GLU A 426 -8.58 -6.03 -8.74
CA GLU A 426 -9.69 -5.07 -8.83
C GLU A 426 -9.25 -3.61 -8.69
N ASP A 427 -9.60 -2.76 -9.66
CA ASP A 427 -9.37 -1.31 -9.62
C ASP A 427 -10.19 -0.63 -8.50
N PHE A 428 -9.52 0.18 -7.66
CA PHE A 428 -10.17 1.03 -6.65
C PHE A 428 -11.22 1.98 -7.23
N ALA A 429 -11.04 2.44 -8.47
CA ALA A 429 -12.00 3.31 -9.13
C ALA A 429 -13.32 2.59 -9.45
N ALA A 430 -13.25 1.30 -9.80
CA ALA A 430 -14.42 0.46 -10.04
C ALA A 430 -15.21 0.19 -8.75
N LYS A 431 -14.57 0.31 -7.58
CA LYS A 431 -15.19 0.15 -6.26
C LYS A 431 -15.94 1.39 -5.75
N GLU A 432 -15.95 2.53 -6.46
CA GLU A 432 -16.63 3.74 -6.00
C GLU A 432 -18.17 3.64 -6.10
N SER A 433 -18.85 3.58 -4.97
CA SER A 433 -20.32 3.53 -4.83
C SER A 433 -20.83 4.49 -3.74
N PRO A 434 -22.15 4.71 -3.61
CA PRO A 434 -22.71 5.45 -2.48
C PRO A 434 -22.29 4.89 -1.11
N LEU A 435 -22.20 3.57 -0.98
CA LEU A 435 -21.75 2.92 0.25
C LEU A 435 -20.29 3.24 0.55
N THR A 436 -19.38 3.17 -0.43
CA THR A 436 -17.97 3.52 -0.18
C THR A 436 -17.80 5.01 0.11
N GLY A 437 -18.60 5.88 -0.52
CA GLY A 437 -18.64 7.31 -0.18
C GLY A 437 -19.10 7.57 1.26
N TYR A 438 -20.09 6.82 1.75
CA TYR A 438 -20.49 6.83 3.15
C TYR A 438 -19.33 6.40 4.07
N LEU A 439 -18.69 5.26 3.78
CA LEU A 439 -17.62 4.69 4.59
C LEU A 439 -16.38 5.61 4.65
N ASP A 440 -15.95 6.13 3.50
CA ASP A 440 -14.76 6.99 3.39
C ASP A 440 -14.95 8.29 4.17
N LEU A 441 -16.07 9.00 3.97
CA LEU A 441 -16.32 10.25 4.71
C LEU A 441 -16.43 9.97 6.22
N ARG A 442 -17.12 8.88 6.58
CA ARG A 442 -17.31 8.49 7.98
C ARG A 442 -15.97 8.23 8.67
N SER A 443 -15.08 7.44 8.06
CA SER A 443 -13.78 7.13 8.64
C SER A 443 -12.89 8.37 8.77
N HIS A 444 -12.85 9.21 7.73
CA HIS A 444 -12.08 10.45 7.76
C HIS A 444 -12.51 11.40 8.88
N LEU A 445 -13.82 11.57 9.08
CA LEU A 445 -14.36 12.40 10.14
C LEU A 445 -14.07 11.80 11.53
N VAL A 446 -14.28 10.50 11.72
CA VAL A 446 -14.00 9.82 13.00
C VAL A 446 -12.53 9.93 13.35
N HIS A 447 -11.59 9.67 12.43
CA HIS A 447 -10.16 9.82 12.71
C HIS A 447 -9.80 11.21 13.22
N HIS A 448 -10.29 12.27 12.58
CA HIS A 448 -9.99 13.64 13.00
C HIS A 448 -10.67 14.04 14.31
N LEU A 449 -11.78 13.38 14.68
CA LEU A 449 -12.43 13.60 15.96
C LEU A 449 -11.81 12.77 17.08
N ALA A 450 -11.34 11.56 16.80
CA ALA A 450 -10.93 10.59 17.80
C ALA A 450 -9.41 10.57 18.05
N LEU A 451 -8.58 10.67 17.00
CA LEU A 451 -7.13 10.61 17.13
C LEU A 451 -6.55 11.98 17.49
N ARG A 452 -5.89 12.07 18.66
CA ARG A 452 -5.37 13.34 19.17
C ARG A 452 -4.28 13.94 18.26
N GLN A 453 -3.44 13.10 17.65
CA GLN A 453 -2.35 13.53 16.78
C GLN A 453 -2.81 14.27 15.51
N LEU A 454 -4.04 14.03 15.04
CA LEU A 454 -4.61 14.71 13.87
C LEU A 454 -5.18 16.10 14.21
N GLY A 455 -5.14 16.51 15.49
CA GLY A 455 -5.44 17.87 15.95
C GLY A 455 -6.92 18.28 15.90
N GLY A 456 -7.78 17.54 15.17
CA GLY A 456 -9.23 17.73 15.13
C GLY A 456 -9.70 19.17 14.98
N ARG A 457 -8.96 19.99 14.22
CA ARG A 457 -9.24 21.42 14.08
C ARG A 457 -10.50 21.61 13.24
N ARG A 458 -11.34 22.58 13.60
CA ARG A 458 -12.60 22.90 12.88
C ARG A 458 -12.39 23.04 11.37
N ARG A 459 -11.34 23.78 10.97
CA ARG A 459 -10.98 23.98 9.56
C ARG A 459 -10.70 22.69 8.79
N ASP A 460 -10.11 21.69 9.45
CA ASP A 460 -9.70 20.44 8.81
C ASP A 460 -10.93 19.55 8.61
N VAL A 461 -11.81 19.46 9.61
CA VAL A 461 -13.12 18.78 9.51
C VAL A 461 -13.99 19.40 8.41
N VAL A 462 -14.09 20.73 8.36
CA VAL A 462 -14.80 21.45 7.29
C VAL A 462 -14.20 21.11 5.92
N ARG A 463 -12.87 21.15 5.80
CA ARG A 463 -12.17 20.90 4.53
C ARG A 463 -12.41 19.47 4.03
N ILE A 464 -12.41 18.49 4.92
CA ILE A 464 -12.74 17.09 4.61
C ILE A 464 -14.16 17.00 4.06
N ALA A 465 -15.15 17.43 4.86
CA ALA A 465 -16.55 17.33 4.48
C ALA A 465 -16.85 18.04 3.15
N LEU A 466 -16.33 19.27 2.97
CA LEU A 466 -16.52 20.02 1.73
C LEU A 466 -15.83 19.37 0.54
N ARG A 467 -14.63 18.79 0.69
CA ARG A 467 -13.95 18.13 -0.44
C ARG A 467 -14.72 16.89 -0.91
N PHE A 468 -15.22 16.07 0.00
CA PHE A 468 -16.06 14.92 -0.33
C PHE A 468 -17.37 15.36 -0.98
N GLY A 469 -18.11 16.28 -0.35
CA GLY A 469 -19.38 16.77 -0.88
C GLY A 469 -19.26 17.46 -2.23
N LEU A 470 -18.27 18.34 -2.41
CA LEU A 470 -18.05 19.04 -3.69
C LEU A 470 -17.61 18.07 -4.79
N ARG A 471 -16.77 17.08 -4.49
CA ARG A 471 -16.39 16.04 -5.46
C ARG A 471 -17.61 15.25 -5.91
N ALA A 472 -18.46 14.81 -4.98
CA ALA A 472 -19.69 14.09 -5.31
C ALA A 472 -20.65 14.96 -6.13
N LEU A 473 -20.82 16.24 -5.78
CA LEU A 473 -21.67 17.18 -6.52
C LEU A 473 -21.21 17.37 -7.97
N VAL A 474 -19.92 17.69 -8.15
CA VAL A 474 -19.32 17.95 -9.47
C VAL A 474 -19.34 16.71 -10.37
N LEU A 475 -19.28 15.51 -9.78
CA LEU A 475 -19.42 14.22 -10.49
C LEU A 475 -20.87 13.76 -10.68
N HIS A 476 -21.86 14.62 -10.35
CA HIS A 476 -23.30 14.28 -10.40
C HIS A 476 -23.69 13.03 -9.61
N ARG A 477 -22.97 12.76 -8.51
CA ARG A 477 -23.20 11.63 -7.62
C ARG A 477 -24.13 12.00 -6.47
N HIS A 478 -25.43 12.11 -6.79
CA HIS A 478 -26.44 12.53 -5.82
C HIS A 478 -26.75 11.44 -4.78
N ASP A 479 -26.68 10.16 -5.16
CA ASP A 479 -26.90 9.05 -4.23
C ASP A 479 -25.75 9.00 -3.22
N SER A 480 -24.51 9.20 -3.68
CA SER A 480 -23.34 9.32 -2.82
C SER A 480 -23.44 10.53 -1.88
N LEU A 481 -23.97 11.67 -2.31
CA LEU A 481 -24.21 12.83 -1.43
C LEU A 481 -25.22 12.52 -0.31
N SER A 482 -26.30 11.81 -0.65
CA SER A 482 -27.31 11.37 0.32
C SER A 482 -26.67 10.40 1.32
N ALA A 483 -25.91 9.42 0.85
CA ALA A 483 -25.18 8.47 1.70
C ALA A 483 -24.15 9.19 2.59
N MET A 484 -23.36 10.13 2.06
CA MET A 484 -22.43 10.95 2.84
C MET A 484 -23.14 11.80 3.92
N THR A 485 -24.39 12.22 3.68
CA THR A 485 -25.20 12.89 4.71
C THR A 485 -25.54 11.95 5.87
N LEU A 486 -25.84 10.67 5.59
CA LEU A 486 -26.00 9.64 6.62
C LEU A 486 -24.70 9.42 7.40
N ALA A 487 -23.54 9.45 6.73
CA ALA A 487 -22.23 9.33 7.38
C ALA A 487 -22.02 10.44 8.43
N VAL A 488 -22.30 11.70 8.07
CA VAL A 488 -22.22 12.83 9.01
C VAL A 488 -23.19 12.66 10.17
N SER A 489 -24.41 12.19 9.91
CA SER A 489 -25.41 11.91 10.96
C SER A 489 -24.93 10.85 11.95
N ASP A 490 -24.36 9.75 11.47
CA ASP A 490 -23.84 8.66 12.32
C ASP A 490 -22.64 9.13 13.17
N VAL A 491 -21.76 9.96 12.60
CA VAL A 491 -20.67 10.58 13.36
C VAL A 491 -21.20 11.49 14.47
N CYS A 492 -22.30 12.21 14.23
CA CYS A 492 -22.94 13.07 15.22
C CYS A 492 -23.69 12.30 16.31
N ALA A 493 -24.19 11.09 15.99
CA ALA A 493 -24.84 10.22 16.96
C ALA A 493 -23.85 9.69 18.02
N GLY A 494 -22.56 9.64 17.68
CA GLY A 494 -21.47 9.40 18.62
C GLY A 494 -21.02 7.93 18.72
N PRO A 495 -19.98 7.67 19.52
CA PRO A 495 -19.27 6.40 19.57
C PRO A 495 -20.12 5.20 20.03
N GLU A 496 -21.06 5.38 20.96
CA GLU A 496 -21.92 4.30 21.46
C GLU A 496 -22.82 3.72 20.37
N ARG A 497 -23.53 4.58 19.63
CA ARG A 497 -24.36 4.15 18.50
C ARG A 497 -23.50 3.53 17.40
N PHE A 498 -22.33 4.11 17.15
CA PHE A 498 -21.38 3.56 16.18
C PHE A 498 -20.98 2.12 16.51
N ALA A 499 -20.70 1.85 17.78
CA ALA A 499 -20.35 0.53 18.29
C ALA A 499 -21.47 -0.51 18.18
N GLN A 500 -22.72 -0.07 18.25
CA GLN A 500 -23.91 -0.92 18.08
C GLN A 500 -24.13 -1.31 16.61
N MET A 501 -23.63 -0.51 15.67
CA MET A 501 -23.81 -0.67 14.21
C MET A 501 -22.53 -1.17 13.52
N ALA A 502 -21.70 -1.96 14.21
CA ALA A 502 -20.38 -2.39 13.70
C ALA A 502 -20.46 -3.25 12.42
N ASP A 503 -21.51 -4.07 12.28
CA ASP A 503 -21.81 -4.90 11.09
C ASP A 503 -22.44 -4.11 9.93
N LEU A 504 -22.87 -2.88 10.21
CA LEU A 504 -23.48 -1.94 9.28
C LEU A 504 -24.68 -2.45 8.47
N GLN A 505 -25.33 -3.55 8.85
CA GLN A 505 -26.38 -4.16 8.03
C GLN A 505 -27.50 -3.17 7.67
N GLU A 506 -28.08 -2.49 8.66
CA GLU A 506 -29.15 -1.50 8.47
C GLU A 506 -28.75 -0.39 7.47
N ARG A 507 -27.54 0.17 7.60
CA ARG A 507 -27.08 1.25 6.71
C ARG A 507 -26.79 0.75 5.29
N ARG A 508 -26.27 -0.47 5.14
CA ARG A 508 -26.05 -1.09 3.82
C ARG A 508 -27.38 -1.26 3.08
N GLU A 509 -28.40 -1.78 3.76
CA GLU A 509 -29.74 -1.94 3.21
C GLU A 509 -30.38 -0.59 2.86
N GLN A 510 -30.31 0.38 3.77
CA GLN A 510 -30.88 1.71 3.55
C GLN A 510 -30.20 2.43 2.37
N ILE A 511 -28.86 2.38 2.27
CA ILE A 511 -28.13 3.00 1.17
C ILE A 511 -28.45 2.29 -0.15
N ALA A 512 -28.53 0.96 -0.16
CA ALA A 512 -28.90 0.21 -1.36
C ALA A 512 -30.30 0.58 -1.86
N GLN A 513 -31.28 0.67 -0.96
CA GLN A 513 -32.66 1.08 -1.28
C GLN A 513 -32.73 2.52 -1.79
N ALA A 514 -31.97 3.43 -1.18
CA ALA A 514 -31.96 4.85 -1.56
C ALA A 514 -31.17 5.15 -2.85
N SER A 515 -30.23 4.27 -3.25
CA SER A 515 -29.42 4.44 -4.46
C SER A 515 -30.26 4.18 -5.71
N GLN A 516 -30.33 5.15 -6.63
CA GLN A 516 -31.15 5.06 -7.84
C GLN A 516 -30.31 5.13 -9.11
N THR A 517 -29.49 6.17 -9.21
CA THR A 517 -28.71 6.55 -10.39
C THR A 517 -27.31 5.94 -10.41
N GLU A 518 -26.76 5.64 -9.24
CA GLU A 518 -25.38 5.14 -9.11
C GLU A 518 -25.28 3.61 -9.02
N ARG A 519 -26.29 2.89 -9.51
CA ARG A 519 -26.27 1.41 -9.57
C ARG A 519 -25.53 0.94 -10.83
N PRO A 520 -24.65 -0.07 -10.74
CA PRO A 520 -24.08 -0.72 -11.92
C PRO A 520 -25.18 -1.33 -12.79
N GLN A 521 -25.07 -1.13 -14.11
CA GLN A 521 -26.03 -1.64 -15.11
C GLN A 521 -25.25 -2.28 -16.26
N PRO A 522 -25.83 -3.25 -16.99
CA PRO A 522 -25.20 -3.75 -18.22
C PRO A 522 -24.97 -2.61 -19.22
N ALA A 523 -23.80 -2.59 -19.87
CA ALA A 523 -23.49 -1.57 -20.87
C ALA A 523 -24.52 -1.59 -22.02
N PRO A 524 -25.24 -0.48 -22.31
CA PRO A 524 -26.12 -0.43 -23.47
C PRO A 524 -25.34 -0.59 -24.78
N GLN A 525 -25.89 -1.32 -25.76
CA GLN A 525 -25.22 -1.59 -27.04
C GLN A 525 -24.75 -0.32 -27.79
N SER A 526 -25.47 0.81 -27.63
CA SER A 526 -25.10 2.11 -28.20
C SER A 526 -23.84 2.73 -27.60
N HIS A 527 -23.47 2.36 -26.36
CA HIS A 527 -22.26 2.83 -25.69
C HIS A 527 -21.01 2.01 -26.06
N LEU A 528 -21.16 0.72 -26.38
CA LEU A 528 -20.05 -0.13 -26.83
C LEU A 528 -19.32 0.44 -28.06
N ALA A 529 -20.05 1.09 -28.97
CA ALA A 529 -19.49 1.76 -30.16
C ALA A 529 -18.75 3.09 -29.85
N GLN A 530 -19.07 3.76 -28.74
CA GLN A 530 -18.40 5.00 -28.31
C GLN A 530 -17.15 4.71 -27.46
N ILE A 531 -17.07 3.52 -26.85
CA ILE A 531 -15.97 3.06 -25.99
C ILE A 531 -14.70 2.72 -26.79
N SER A 532 -14.83 2.34 -28.06
CA SER A 532 -13.71 2.01 -28.95
C SER A 532 -12.92 3.22 -29.49
N ARG A 533 -13.24 4.45 -29.07
CA ARG A 533 -12.47 5.64 -29.47
C ARG A 533 -11.38 5.90 -28.41
N PRO A 534 -10.09 5.99 -28.80
CA PRO A 534 -9.03 6.28 -27.86
C PRO A 534 -9.34 7.58 -27.10
N GLN A 535 -9.06 7.57 -25.79
CA GLN A 535 -9.33 8.64 -24.80
C GLN A 535 -8.64 10.00 -25.08
N THR A 536 -8.15 10.22 -26.29
CA THR A 536 -7.34 11.37 -26.72
C THR A 536 -8.04 12.31 -27.70
N GLN A 537 -9.35 12.21 -27.90
CA GLN A 537 -10.09 13.44 -28.20
C GLN A 537 -10.22 14.22 -26.91
N MET A 538 -9.16 14.98 -26.57
CA MET A 538 -9.30 16.15 -25.73
C MET A 538 -10.48 16.93 -26.29
N LEU A 539 -11.65 16.82 -25.65
CA LEU A 539 -12.68 17.83 -25.77
C LEU A 539 -11.95 19.11 -25.34
N GLN A 540 -11.51 19.90 -26.31
CA GLN A 540 -10.88 21.20 -26.08
C GLN A 540 -11.99 22.14 -25.61
N ILE A 541 -12.45 21.91 -24.38
CA ILE A 541 -13.31 22.86 -23.69
C ILE A 541 -12.44 24.12 -23.57
N GLY A 542 -12.87 25.23 -24.17
CA GLY A 542 -12.12 26.48 -24.09
C GLY A 542 -11.84 26.87 -22.63
N PRO A 543 -10.71 27.54 -22.33
CA PRO A 543 -10.32 27.88 -20.96
C PRO A 543 -11.41 28.66 -20.21
N LEU A 544 -12.18 29.51 -20.90
CA LEU A 544 -13.34 30.22 -20.33
C LEU A 544 -14.45 29.26 -19.89
N ARG A 545 -14.85 28.30 -20.73
CA ARG A 545 -15.91 27.34 -20.39
C ARG A 545 -15.50 26.44 -19.22
N ARG A 546 -14.21 26.09 -19.11
CA ARG A 546 -13.66 25.40 -17.92
C ARG A 546 -13.70 26.27 -16.68
N LEU A 547 -13.33 27.54 -16.78
CA LEU A 547 -13.41 28.49 -15.66
C LEU A 547 -14.85 28.67 -15.20
N TRP A 548 -15.80 28.87 -16.11
CA TRP A 548 -17.23 28.98 -15.81
C TRP A 548 -17.79 27.70 -15.21
N ALA A 549 -17.43 26.52 -15.72
CA ALA A 549 -17.82 25.25 -15.13
C ALA A 549 -17.25 25.09 -13.71
N ARG A 550 -16.00 25.51 -13.44
CA ARG A 550 -15.43 25.48 -12.08
C ARG A 550 -16.15 26.43 -11.12
N VAL A 551 -16.32 27.69 -11.53
CA VAL A 551 -16.99 28.72 -10.71
C VAL A 551 -18.45 28.35 -10.46
N SER A 552 -19.11 27.70 -11.42
CA SER A 552 -20.50 27.27 -11.29
C SER A 552 -20.70 25.91 -10.60
N LEU A 553 -19.64 25.34 -10.02
CA LEU A 553 -19.63 24.00 -9.41
C LEU A 553 -20.09 22.88 -10.35
N ASN A 554 -19.72 22.98 -11.62
CA ASN A 554 -20.19 22.14 -12.72
C ASN A 554 -21.68 22.38 -13.03
N GLY A 555 -22.06 23.65 -13.23
CA GLY A 555 -23.40 24.03 -13.70
C GLY A 555 -24.48 24.14 -12.64
N TYR A 556 -24.19 23.80 -11.38
CA TYR A 556 -25.18 23.90 -10.32
C TYR A 556 -25.47 25.35 -9.91
N LEU A 557 -24.58 26.31 -10.16
CA LEU A 557 -24.84 27.73 -9.89
C LEU A 557 -25.31 28.53 -11.12
N LEU A 558 -25.34 27.93 -12.32
CA LEU A 558 -25.75 28.61 -13.56
C LEU A 558 -26.95 27.91 -14.22
N PRO A 559 -27.93 28.65 -14.76
CA PRO A 559 -29.04 28.05 -15.48
C PRO A 559 -28.60 27.45 -16.82
N GLY A 560 -29.23 26.35 -17.24
CA GLY A 560 -29.12 25.80 -18.60
C GLY A 560 -28.04 24.73 -18.81
N MET A 561 -27.12 24.46 -17.88
CA MET A 561 -26.05 23.48 -18.14
C MET A 561 -26.55 22.05 -18.42
N SER A 562 -27.74 21.70 -17.92
CA SER A 562 -28.44 20.45 -18.26
C SER A 562 -28.80 20.32 -19.75
N ARG A 563 -28.83 21.43 -20.52
CA ARG A 563 -29.15 21.45 -21.95
C ARG A 563 -27.92 21.52 -22.86
N TRP A 564 -26.82 22.10 -22.38
CA TRP A 564 -25.63 22.42 -23.20
C TRP A 564 -24.35 21.70 -22.76
N GLY A 565 -24.42 20.82 -21.74
CA GLY A 565 -23.29 20.03 -21.27
C GLY A 565 -22.95 18.87 -22.20
N HIS A 566 -21.68 18.43 -22.20
CA HIS A 566 -21.22 17.30 -23.02
C HIS A 566 -21.40 15.96 -22.31
N GLU A 567 -21.30 14.86 -23.06
CA GLU A 567 -21.28 13.50 -22.51
C GLU A 567 -19.84 13.03 -22.37
N LEU A 568 -19.51 12.47 -21.21
CA LEU A 568 -18.18 11.98 -20.87
C LEU A 568 -18.28 10.48 -20.58
N SER A 569 -17.48 9.69 -21.29
CA SER A 569 -17.28 8.27 -21.00
C SER A 569 -15.84 8.05 -20.56
N THR A 570 -15.64 7.38 -19.43
CA THR A 570 -14.30 7.10 -18.87
C THR A 570 -14.22 5.68 -18.35
N THR A 571 -13.06 5.06 -18.55
CA THR A 571 -12.66 3.86 -17.80
C THR A 571 -11.91 4.35 -16.54
N GLY A 572 -12.19 3.76 -15.37
CA GLY A 572 -11.55 4.13 -14.11
C GLY A 572 -11.90 5.53 -13.56
N THR A 573 -10.96 6.15 -12.86
CA THR A 573 -11.18 7.47 -12.22
C THR A 573 -11.22 8.60 -13.26
N ALA A 574 -12.37 9.27 -13.36
CA ALA A 574 -12.54 10.43 -14.24
C ALA A 574 -11.49 11.51 -13.95
N VAL A 575 -10.71 11.91 -14.97
CA VAL A 575 -9.69 12.95 -14.82
C VAL A 575 -10.36 14.29 -14.51
N PRO A 576 -9.96 15.02 -13.44
CA PRO A 576 -10.57 16.28 -13.01
C PRO A 576 -10.74 17.34 -14.09
N GLN A 577 -9.95 17.30 -15.15
CA GLN A 577 -9.99 18.28 -16.23
C GLN A 577 -11.15 18.05 -17.22
N MET A 578 -11.63 16.81 -17.36
CA MET A 578 -12.63 16.41 -18.36
C MET A 578 -14.08 16.49 -17.86
N ILE A 579 -14.27 16.52 -16.53
CA ILE A 579 -15.57 16.53 -15.86
C ILE A 579 -16.29 17.89 -16.00
N TRP A 580 -15.53 18.98 -16.12
CA TRP A 580 -16.07 20.33 -16.13
C TRP A 580 -16.90 20.61 -17.39
N GLY A 581 -18.18 20.91 -17.21
CA GLY A 581 -19.16 21.12 -18.28
C GLY A 581 -19.91 19.85 -18.70
N ALA A 582 -19.64 18.71 -18.08
CA ALA A 582 -20.32 17.46 -18.39
C ALA A 582 -21.79 17.52 -17.97
N ARG A 583 -22.68 17.02 -18.82
CA ARG A 583 -24.09 16.74 -18.52
C ARG A 583 -24.25 15.32 -18.00
N THR A 584 -23.53 14.38 -18.61
CA THR A 584 -23.60 12.95 -18.28
C THR A 584 -22.19 12.41 -18.18
N ILE A 585 -21.93 11.61 -17.14
CA ILE A 585 -20.66 10.94 -16.89
C ILE A 585 -20.95 9.45 -16.77
N THR A 586 -20.47 8.69 -17.75
CA THR A 586 -20.52 7.23 -17.80
C THR A 586 -19.17 6.69 -17.36
N ARG A 587 -19.17 5.90 -16.30
CA ARG A 587 -17.99 5.16 -15.81
C ARG A 587 -18.18 3.69 -16.11
N GLN A 588 -17.18 3.07 -16.73
CA GLN A 588 -17.18 1.64 -17.01
C GLN A 588 -16.35 0.88 -15.97
N GLY A 589 -16.93 -0.20 -15.43
CA GLY A 589 -16.24 -1.19 -14.62
C GLY A 589 -15.53 -2.24 -15.49
N LEU A 590 -14.56 -2.93 -14.91
CA LEU A 590 -13.80 -3.99 -15.58
C LEU A 590 -14.67 -5.22 -15.91
N ASP A 591 -15.75 -5.41 -15.15
CA ASP A 591 -16.77 -6.45 -15.33
C ASP A 591 -17.74 -6.16 -16.51
N GLY A 592 -17.52 -5.08 -17.25
CA GLY A 592 -18.37 -4.67 -18.36
C GLY A 592 -19.65 -3.94 -17.92
N THR A 593 -19.84 -3.69 -16.62
CA THR A 593 -20.94 -2.85 -16.14
C THR A 593 -20.62 -1.37 -16.31
N VAL A 594 -21.66 -0.53 -16.33
CA VAL A 594 -21.55 0.92 -16.39
C VAL A 594 -22.36 1.58 -15.29
N VAL A 595 -21.84 2.69 -14.77
CA VAL A 595 -22.54 3.60 -13.87
C VAL A 595 -22.69 4.95 -14.58
N ILE A 596 -23.93 5.40 -14.76
CA ILE A 596 -24.25 6.63 -15.47
C ILE A 596 -24.75 7.66 -14.47
N THR A 597 -24.06 8.80 -14.39
CA THR A 597 -24.42 9.92 -13.51
C THR A 597 -24.73 11.15 -14.33
N SER A 598 -25.84 11.83 -14.04
CA SER A 598 -26.38 12.91 -14.88
C SER A 598 -26.65 14.17 -14.08
N HIS A 599 -26.41 15.32 -14.69
CA HIS A 599 -26.60 16.63 -14.10
C HIS A 599 -28.09 16.93 -13.87
N ASP A 600 -28.51 16.83 -12.61
CA ASP A 600 -29.80 17.29 -12.10
C ASP A 600 -29.58 18.44 -11.11
N PRO A 601 -29.80 19.71 -11.53
CA PRO A 601 -29.52 20.87 -10.69
C PRO A 601 -30.50 20.99 -9.51
N GLN A 602 -31.75 20.53 -9.64
CA GLN A 602 -32.72 20.61 -8.55
C GLN A 602 -32.34 19.61 -7.46
N ARG A 603 -32.15 18.34 -7.84
CA ARG A 603 -31.77 17.27 -6.91
C ARG A 603 -30.40 17.52 -6.29
N GLY A 604 -29.39 17.87 -7.09
CA GLY A 604 -28.05 18.09 -6.56
C GLY A 604 -27.95 19.28 -5.61
N ARG A 605 -28.68 20.39 -5.86
CA ARG A 605 -28.75 21.51 -4.90
C ARG A 605 -29.46 21.08 -3.61
N ALA A 606 -30.56 20.34 -3.71
CA ALA A 606 -31.31 19.87 -2.54
C ALA A 606 -30.47 18.93 -1.66
N GLU A 607 -29.83 17.93 -2.25
CA GLU A 607 -28.96 16.98 -1.53
C GLU A 607 -27.71 17.66 -0.97
N PHE A 608 -27.08 18.58 -1.72
CA PHE A 608 -25.95 19.33 -1.20
C PHE A 608 -26.34 20.26 -0.05
N ALA A 609 -27.51 20.89 -0.10
CA ALA A 609 -28.03 21.69 1.01
C ALA A 609 -28.36 20.85 2.26
N ARG A 610 -28.87 19.62 2.08
CA ARG A 610 -29.04 18.66 3.19
C ARG A 610 -27.71 18.28 3.81
N PHE A 611 -26.72 17.97 2.97
CA PHE A 611 -25.36 17.66 3.39
C PHE A 611 -24.73 18.82 4.19
N LEU A 612 -24.80 20.05 3.66
CA LEU A 612 -24.26 21.23 4.35
C LEU A 612 -24.96 21.51 5.69
N ARG A 613 -26.28 21.27 5.79
CA ARG A 613 -27.01 21.36 7.06
C ARG A 613 -26.50 20.35 8.08
N ALA A 614 -26.31 19.09 7.67
CA ALA A 614 -25.76 18.06 8.56
C ALA A 614 -24.33 18.41 9.03
N VAL A 615 -23.47 18.87 8.11
CA VAL A 615 -22.13 19.35 8.44
C VAL A 615 -22.18 20.54 9.39
N GLY A 616 -23.08 21.51 9.17
CA GLY A 616 -23.30 22.64 10.07
C GLY A 616 -23.65 22.19 11.49
N GLY A 617 -24.57 21.23 11.63
CA GLY A 617 -24.94 20.62 12.91
C GLY A 617 -23.75 19.93 13.59
N MET A 618 -22.95 19.17 12.84
CA MET A 618 -21.73 18.55 13.35
C MET A 618 -20.73 19.59 13.89
N LEU A 619 -20.50 20.68 13.14
CA LEU A 619 -19.54 21.73 13.52
C LEU A 619 -19.99 22.51 14.76
N TRP A 620 -21.29 22.73 14.90
CA TRP A 620 -21.89 23.31 16.09
C TRP A 620 -21.53 22.49 17.33
N HIS A 621 -21.67 21.16 17.26
CA HIS A 621 -21.38 20.24 18.37
C HIS A 621 -19.96 19.68 18.39
N GLN A 622 -19.05 20.11 17.51
CA GLN A 622 -17.74 19.47 17.30
C GLN A 622 -16.90 19.33 18.58
N ARG A 623 -16.90 20.33 19.46
CA ARG A 623 -16.10 20.25 20.71
C ARG A 623 -16.60 19.10 21.61
N ARG A 624 -17.92 18.90 21.70
CA ARG A 624 -18.53 17.80 22.44
C ARG A 624 -18.22 16.47 21.77
N LEU A 625 -18.46 16.38 20.46
CA LEU A 625 -18.20 15.17 19.67
C LEU A 625 -16.74 14.73 19.81
N ARG A 626 -15.79 15.66 19.65
CA ARG A 626 -14.35 15.38 19.80
C ARG A 626 -14.02 14.79 21.17
N ARG A 627 -14.58 15.34 22.25
CA ARG A 627 -14.37 14.81 23.61
C ARG A 627 -14.96 13.41 23.76
N GLN A 628 -16.17 13.16 23.24
CA GLN A 628 -16.83 11.86 23.29
C GLN A 628 -16.03 10.80 22.54
N TRP A 629 -15.65 11.09 21.29
CA TRP A 629 -14.85 10.19 20.45
C TRP A 629 -13.48 9.89 21.08
N GLN A 630 -12.77 10.90 21.57
CA GLN A 630 -11.48 10.71 22.25
C GLN A 630 -11.60 9.87 23.52
N ALA A 631 -12.66 10.06 24.30
CA ALA A 631 -12.87 9.33 25.55
C ALA A 631 -13.18 7.84 25.32
N GLN A 632 -13.90 7.50 24.24
CA GLN A 632 -14.32 6.12 23.97
C GLN A 632 -13.41 5.37 23.00
N TYR A 633 -12.47 6.03 22.32
CA TYR A 633 -11.61 5.39 21.33
C TYR A 633 -10.89 4.16 21.86
N GLY A 634 -10.30 4.25 23.07
CA GLY A 634 -9.61 3.13 23.71
C GLY A 634 -10.54 1.95 24.03
N ALA A 635 -11.79 2.21 24.43
CA ALA A 635 -12.77 1.15 24.68
C ALA A 635 -13.17 0.44 23.38
N LEU A 636 -13.42 1.19 22.30
CA LEU A 636 -13.79 0.66 20.98
C LEU A 636 -12.68 -0.09 20.26
N THR A 637 -11.44 0.08 20.69
CA THR A 637 -10.24 -0.61 20.16
C THR A 637 -9.66 -1.61 21.17
N SER A 638 -10.42 -1.95 22.21
CA SER A 638 -9.98 -2.92 23.21
C SER A 638 -10.20 -4.36 22.72
N VAL A 639 -9.37 -5.28 23.24
CA VAL A 639 -9.58 -6.73 23.06
C VAL A 639 -10.97 -7.15 23.53
N ARG A 640 -11.40 -6.64 24.70
CA ARG A 640 -12.72 -6.92 25.27
C ARG A 640 -13.85 -6.53 24.35
N PHE A 641 -13.79 -5.34 23.74
CA PHE A 641 -14.81 -4.89 22.78
C PHE A 641 -14.97 -5.89 21.64
N TRP A 642 -13.87 -6.36 21.05
CA TRP A 642 -13.93 -7.33 19.97
C TRP A 642 -14.41 -8.70 20.43
N GLN A 643 -14.00 -9.19 21.59
CA GLN A 643 -14.53 -10.43 22.18
C GLN A 643 -16.05 -10.35 22.39
N ASP A 644 -16.56 -9.21 22.87
CA ASP A 644 -18.00 -8.99 23.05
C ASP A 644 -18.74 -8.91 21.71
N GLN A 645 -18.16 -8.30 20.67
CA GLN A 645 -18.79 -8.23 19.34
C GLN A 645 -18.80 -9.58 18.62
N LEU A 646 -17.70 -10.34 18.71
CA LEU A 646 -17.54 -11.63 18.04
C LEU A 646 -18.35 -12.75 18.72
N SER A 647 -18.65 -12.62 20.01
CA SER A 647 -19.44 -13.60 20.77
C SER A 647 -20.96 -13.39 20.68
N ARG A 648 -21.41 -12.24 20.16
CA ARG A 648 -22.83 -11.98 19.90
C ARG A 648 -23.34 -12.95 18.84
N ARG A 649 -23.96 -14.04 19.28
CA ARG A 649 -24.79 -14.89 18.42
C ARG A 649 -25.90 -14.01 17.84
N ARG A 650 -26.01 -13.98 16.52
CA ARG A 650 -27.16 -13.42 15.82
C ARG A 650 -28.00 -14.55 15.26
#